data_AF-A0A0N1HAN7-F1
#
_entry.id   AF-A0A0N1HAN7-F1
#
_cell.length_a   1.000
_cell.length_b   1.000
_cell.length_c   1.000
_cell.angle_alpha   90.00
_cell.angle_beta   90.00
_cell.angle_gamma   90.00
#
_symmetry.space_group_name_H-M   'P 1'
#
loop_
_entity.id
_entity.type
_entity.pdbx_description
1 polymer ?
#
loop_
_entity_poly.entity_id
_entity_poly.type
_entity_poly.pdbx_seq_one_letter_code
_entity_poly.pdbx_strand_id
1 'polypeptide(L)'
;MGGRLWGSLLVFLTGAQRKKVSNRTPLGFDQNDPFNERLQSVGLLGSHFGMIDVPATYASWSTEVLKLADMYKDYIVLGGGTAGLTIASRLAEKHTVAVIEAGGFYETENSNLTEVPSNDVLYLGKKPLWQNPFVDWNQYTTPQAGLNGESVLFSQGHTLGGGSARNFMWYQRGCETVYDQWAKLTGDASWSWKNFDPFMKKAAQFTPTTAVVDVPSIGGAKSEKTPMWDLKDWDPRGGPLQVAHPEFLQPSGRHIVAGLSELGFEQKPGMVNGDILGWTNAVTTIDPKTRTRSTSSTSYLRDSMRKNFNLHVFTHTLGKKILFDSDKKAYGVQLETFGAGSGSKSFSLNATNEIIVSAGVFRSPQLLMASGIGPKETLVANGIQVLSDLPGVGQNMMDHIWTGITHEVNVPTIAYLGDPAFAAAQTAEYNAHRTGMHTNPGGTIISFEKLPIGTISDSTRQDLDEAFGGDWPDVEYFAIGAYTSTNDDYLLSAPDVRNYTAMAASVTAPFSRGNVTINSTNTSDHPIVNPAWITDPRDMEVFIAAFKRVRELFKTESLKQILIGDEIYPGANVTTDAQIEASIRRSVSTVYHPACTCKMGGDSDPMAVLDGKARDGSGMSRTSPIWTAYQTLLKTGRLQQNAEQAALATHLGQLQDKLVHGRRWSRLKRNDSESGIYIYGGVGTGKSRIADLFAATLPPEVTRRRTHFFEFMTDIHQRLHVARSKSSFAGDPLVEIGSQIQSESCVLCLDEFQVSDIADAMILKRLFGSFWDRGGIMVSTSNRHPTELYKNGLNRALFVPFIQELQRRCVIFEMKGRHDYRMHGKKQLSRPDVFFLEKEDFRRSLAEALHGSRLQSLSIPVVMQRSIVVDAACPTGSSSASSRLVVSSTFAELCEAFVGATDYHALCNAASTIYLSGLRKFRSDELDVVRRFITLIDVAYEARTRVFCLSTEPILNTFENILLQGGIVKDNNDGDRAPQADALAKMRGALKDQNLTVKGEGGSSSSMMSTFINDVEWSATGLQKASLATGGAGETDVRFAITRAISRLSEMNSDGYGVVD
;
A
#
# COMPACT_ATOMS: atom_id res chain seq x y z
N MET A 1 40.65 78.09 -8.72
CA MET A 1 41.54 77.02 -9.19
C MET A 1 41.15 75.77 -8.40
N GLY A 2 40.54 74.69 -8.88
CA GLY A 2 40.16 74.11 -10.17
C GLY A 2 40.30 72.59 -9.98
N GLY A 3 39.28 71.73 -10.11
CA GLY A 3 37.86 71.87 -10.42
C GLY A 3 37.20 70.47 -10.41
N ARG A 4 35.88 70.27 -10.34
CA ARG A 4 34.67 71.08 -10.02
C ARG A 4 33.63 70.02 -9.58
N LEU A 5 33.18 70.04 -8.32
CA LEU A 5 31.91 70.61 -7.80
C LEU A 5 30.68 69.68 -8.04
N TRP A 6 30.18 68.98 -7.00
CA TRP A 6 29.09 69.36 -6.05
C TRP A 6 27.68 69.24 -6.69
N GLY A 7 26.58 68.86 -6.06
CA GLY A 7 26.19 68.58 -4.68
C GLY A 7 24.65 68.42 -4.62
N SER A 8 24.16 67.79 -3.55
CA SER A 8 22.86 67.91 -2.84
C SER A 8 21.53 68.31 -3.54
N LEU A 9 20.54 67.40 -3.38
CA LEU A 9 19.16 67.55 -2.84
C LEU A 9 18.12 68.56 -3.42
N LEU A 10 16.85 68.08 -3.48
CA LEU A 10 15.51 68.73 -3.53
C LEU A 10 14.74 68.88 -4.89
N VAL A 11 13.53 68.27 -4.91
CA VAL A 11 12.17 68.80 -5.24
C VAL A 11 11.79 69.29 -6.66
N PHE A 12 10.71 68.64 -7.18
CA PHE A 12 9.58 69.04 -8.07
C PHE A 12 9.77 69.94 -9.32
N LEU A 13 9.03 69.57 -10.40
CA LEU A 13 8.10 70.36 -11.26
C LEU A 13 8.11 69.84 -12.72
N THR A 14 7.10 69.06 -13.13
CA THR A 14 5.93 69.47 -13.95
C THR A 14 6.23 70.09 -15.33
N GLY A 15 5.62 69.51 -16.37
CA GLY A 15 4.81 70.28 -17.32
C GLY A 15 5.24 70.31 -18.79
N ALA A 16 4.44 69.66 -19.64
CA ALA A 16 3.96 70.16 -20.95
C ALA A 16 2.84 69.21 -21.46
N GLN A 17 1.57 69.43 -21.11
CA GLN A 17 0.52 70.10 -21.91
C GLN A 17 0.48 69.68 -23.40
N ARG A 18 -0.49 68.84 -23.83
CA ARG A 18 -1.95 69.05 -24.09
C ARG A 18 -2.30 69.64 -25.47
N LYS A 19 -3.03 68.84 -26.26
CA LYS A 19 -4.24 69.18 -27.07
C LYS A 19 -4.99 67.84 -27.33
N LYS A 20 -6.13 67.46 -26.72
CA LYS A 20 -7.56 67.92 -26.75
C LYS A 20 -8.13 67.95 -28.19
N VAL A 21 -9.27 67.36 -28.62
CA VAL A 21 -10.54 66.75 -28.11
C VAL A 21 -11.11 65.91 -29.31
N SER A 22 -11.89 64.82 -29.24
CA SER A 22 -13.27 64.72 -28.74
C SER A 22 -13.82 63.27 -28.65
N ASN A 23 -14.84 63.16 -27.78
CA ASN A 23 -15.48 61.97 -27.22
C ASN A 23 -16.44 61.21 -28.16
N ARG A 24 -16.51 59.88 -27.99
CA ARG A 24 -17.74 59.11 -27.64
C ARG A 24 -17.37 57.68 -27.15
N THR A 25 -17.93 57.30 -26.01
CA THR A 25 -17.84 56.05 -25.19
C THR A 25 -18.75 54.90 -25.72
N PRO A 26 -18.78 53.66 -25.15
CA PRO A 26 -17.94 53.04 -24.10
C PRO A 26 -17.50 51.57 -24.38
N LEU A 27 -16.23 51.24 -24.05
CA LEU A 27 -15.83 49.90 -23.60
C LEU A 27 -15.32 50.09 -22.16
N GLY A 28 -16.11 49.67 -21.18
CA GLY A 28 -15.75 49.75 -19.78
C GLY A 28 -14.75 48.66 -19.42
N PHE A 29 -13.45 48.96 -19.53
CA PHE A 29 -12.44 48.31 -18.71
C PHE A 29 -12.27 49.14 -17.44
N ASP A 30 -12.40 48.48 -16.30
CA ASP A 30 -12.23 49.08 -14.98
C ASP A 30 -10.83 49.67 -14.83
N GLN A 31 -10.74 51.00 -14.65
CA GLN A 31 -9.48 51.73 -14.46
C GLN A 31 -9.01 51.75 -13.00
N ASN A 32 -9.66 51.00 -12.10
CA ASN A 32 -9.25 50.88 -10.69
C ASN A 32 -8.57 49.54 -10.36
N ASP A 33 -8.08 48.79 -11.36
CA ASP A 33 -7.25 47.62 -11.09
C ASP A 33 -5.85 48.05 -10.61
N PRO A 34 -5.42 47.71 -9.37
CA PRO A 34 -4.06 47.95 -8.90
C PRO A 34 -2.98 47.21 -9.73
N PHE A 35 -3.36 46.40 -10.72
CA PHE A 35 -2.49 45.75 -11.69
C PHE A 35 -1.73 46.72 -12.62
N ASN A 36 -2.13 47.99 -12.75
CA ASN A 36 -1.58 48.89 -13.79
C ASN A 36 -0.53 49.94 -13.33
N GLU A 37 -0.04 49.92 -12.10
CA GLU A 37 0.99 50.88 -11.64
C GLU A 37 2.14 50.23 -10.85
N ARG A 38 3.30 49.98 -11.50
CA ARG A 38 4.68 50.37 -11.07
C ARG A 38 5.78 49.65 -11.87
N LEU A 39 6.28 50.33 -12.89
CA LEU A 39 7.63 50.15 -13.42
C LEU A 39 8.61 50.99 -12.58
N GLN A 40 9.42 50.35 -11.73
CA GLN A 40 10.69 50.92 -11.29
C GLN A 40 11.82 49.99 -11.71
N SER A 41 12.49 50.39 -12.78
CA SER A 41 13.73 49.83 -13.28
C SER A 41 14.89 50.10 -12.32
N VAL A 42 15.66 49.08 -11.97
CA VAL A 42 17.03 49.25 -11.47
C VAL A 42 17.95 48.26 -12.18
N GLY A 43 18.87 48.78 -13.01
CA GLY A 43 20.11 48.11 -13.41
C GLY A 43 20.13 47.41 -14.78
N LEU A 44 20.60 48.13 -15.81
CA LEU A 44 21.00 47.60 -17.11
C LEU A 44 22.22 46.66 -16.99
N LEU A 45 22.10 45.43 -17.50
CA LEU A 45 23.07 44.62 -18.27
C LEU A 45 22.78 43.12 -18.05
N GLY A 46 21.88 42.56 -18.85
CA GLY A 46 21.53 41.13 -18.84
C GLY A 46 20.30 40.89 -19.71
N SER A 47 20.51 40.56 -20.96
CA SER A 47 19.47 40.33 -21.96
C SER A 47 18.65 39.06 -21.67
N HIS A 48 17.31 39.18 -21.58
CA HIS A 48 16.26 38.34 -22.22
C HIS A 48 15.01 38.10 -21.33
N PHE A 49 13.88 38.64 -21.83
CA PHE A 49 12.45 38.36 -21.60
C PHE A 49 11.96 37.98 -20.19
N GLY A 50 11.53 38.97 -19.41
CA GLY A 50 10.63 38.77 -18.28
C GLY A 50 9.19 38.56 -18.74
N MET A 51 8.45 37.67 -18.07
CA MET A 51 6.98 37.64 -18.18
C MET A 51 6.42 38.95 -17.61
N ILE A 52 5.43 39.50 -18.30
CA ILE A 52 4.62 40.61 -17.80
C ILE A 52 3.90 40.11 -16.52
N ASP A 53 4.01 40.85 -15.42
CA ASP A 53 3.28 40.68 -14.14
C ASP A 53 3.67 39.54 -13.18
N VAL A 54 4.93 39.05 -13.20
CA VAL A 54 5.42 38.07 -12.20
C VAL A 54 6.72 38.54 -11.52
N PRO A 55 6.71 38.93 -10.22
CA PRO A 55 7.93 39.12 -9.47
C PRO A 55 8.50 37.77 -9.06
N ALA A 56 9.29 37.15 -9.94
CA ALA A 56 10.12 36.00 -9.60
C ALA A 56 11.58 36.32 -9.91
N THR A 57 12.47 35.96 -8.99
CA THR A 57 13.91 35.91 -9.23
C THR A 57 14.20 34.78 -10.22
N TYR A 58 14.04 35.06 -11.51
CA TYR A 58 14.58 34.22 -12.57
C TYR A 58 16.10 34.24 -12.44
N ALA A 59 16.68 33.09 -12.15
CA ALA A 59 18.12 32.89 -12.17
C ALA A 59 18.61 32.87 -13.63
N SER A 60 18.57 34.01 -14.32
CA SER A 60 19.47 34.21 -15.45
C SER A 60 20.90 34.29 -14.90
N TRP A 61 21.81 33.54 -15.50
CA TRP A 61 23.11 33.19 -14.94
C TRP A 61 23.98 34.41 -14.61
N SER A 62 23.97 34.82 -13.34
CA SER A 62 25.10 35.52 -12.73
C SER A 62 25.72 34.61 -11.67
N THR A 63 27.04 34.67 -11.53
CA THR A 63 27.83 33.93 -10.52
C THR A 63 27.38 34.20 -9.08
N GLU A 64 26.62 35.28 -8.86
CA GLU A 64 26.03 35.63 -7.56
C GLU A 64 24.76 34.81 -7.24
N VAL A 65 23.99 34.40 -8.24
CA VAL A 65 22.76 33.62 -8.03
C VAL A 65 23.05 32.18 -7.58
N LEU A 66 24.15 31.57 -8.05
CA LEU A 66 24.60 30.26 -7.56
C LEU A 66 25.01 30.31 -6.09
N LYS A 67 25.69 31.40 -5.67
CA LYS A 67 26.07 31.61 -4.27
C LYS A 67 24.86 31.81 -3.36
N LEU A 68 23.76 32.37 -3.87
CA LEU A 68 22.51 32.53 -3.15
C LEU A 68 21.65 31.25 -3.15
N ALA A 69 21.69 30.47 -4.23
CA ALA A 69 20.92 29.24 -4.40
C ALA A 69 21.39 28.08 -3.50
N ASP A 70 22.65 28.09 -3.07
CA ASP A 70 23.20 27.13 -2.11
C ASP A 70 22.75 27.38 -0.66
N MET A 71 22.15 28.55 -0.36
CA MET A 71 22.09 29.03 1.02
C MET A 71 20.83 28.60 1.79
N TYR A 72 19.72 28.21 1.15
CA TYR A 72 18.45 27.91 1.84
C TYR A 72 17.51 26.97 1.05
N LYS A 73 17.77 25.65 0.94
CA LYS A 73 16.83 24.70 0.29
C LYS A 73 16.51 23.50 1.17
N ASP A 74 15.25 23.43 1.59
CA ASP A 74 14.71 22.29 2.34
C ASP A 74 14.51 21.07 1.43
N TYR A 75 13.92 21.29 0.25
CA TYR A 75 13.55 20.23 -0.68
C TYR A 75 14.08 20.50 -2.09
N ILE A 76 14.49 19.43 -2.78
CA ILE A 76 14.78 19.45 -4.22
C ILE A 76 13.81 18.51 -4.92
N VAL A 77 13.08 19.01 -5.92
CA VAL A 77 12.18 18.24 -6.78
C VAL A 77 12.82 18.10 -8.16
N LEU A 78 13.15 16.87 -8.55
CA LEU A 78 13.77 16.55 -9.84
C LEU A 78 12.68 16.19 -10.86
N GLY A 79 12.36 17.13 -11.76
CA GLY A 79 11.28 17.05 -12.74
C GLY A 79 10.15 18.01 -12.38
N GLY A 80 9.98 19.07 -13.18
CA GLY A 80 8.89 20.04 -13.14
C GLY A 80 7.66 19.58 -13.93
N GLY A 81 7.33 18.29 -13.84
CA GLY A 81 6.19 17.69 -14.55
C GLY A 81 4.85 17.83 -13.82
N THR A 82 3.88 16.98 -14.19
CA THR A 82 2.53 16.96 -13.60
C THR A 82 2.56 16.79 -12.08
N ALA A 83 3.24 15.76 -11.56
CA ALA A 83 3.36 15.54 -10.12
C ALA A 83 4.34 16.50 -9.44
N GLY A 84 5.50 16.75 -10.07
CA GLY A 84 6.58 17.53 -9.48
C GLY A 84 6.19 18.96 -9.13
N LEU A 85 5.50 19.68 -10.02
CA LEU A 85 5.05 21.04 -9.73
C LEU A 85 3.93 21.08 -8.68
N THR A 86 3.06 20.07 -8.64
CA THR A 86 2.06 19.96 -7.57
C THR A 86 2.72 19.77 -6.21
N ILE A 87 3.69 18.86 -6.09
CA ILE A 87 4.43 18.62 -4.85
C ILE A 87 5.22 19.86 -4.45
N ALA A 88 5.97 20.45 -5.38
CA ALA A 88 6.80 21.61 -5.11
C ALA A 88 5.98 22.81 -4.62
N SER A 89 4.86 23.12 -5.27
CA SER A 89 3.99 24.22 -4.85
C SER A 89 3.38 24.00 -3.47
N ARG A 90 3.02 22.76 -3.11
CA ARG A 90 2.48 22.44 -1.77
C ARG A 90 3.53 22.52 -0.68
N LEU A 91 4.76 22.09 -0.96
CA LEU A 91 5.88 22.25 -0.02
C LEU A 91 6.27 23.73 0.14
N ALA A 92 6.25 24.50 -0.96
CA ALA A 92 6.59 25.93 -0.98
C ALA A 92 5.68 26.80 -0.08
N GLU A 93 4.49 26.32 0.28
CA GLU A 93 3.62 26.97 1.27
C GLU A 93 4.32 27.16 2.63
N LYS A 94 5.32 26.33 2.98
CA LYS A 94 6.02 26.35 4.28
C LYS A 94 7.53 26.20 4.22
N HIS A 95 8.09 25.76 3.10
CA HIS A 95 9.49 25.37 2.95
C HIS A 95 10.10 25.97 1.70
N THR A 96 11.42 26.13 1.68
CA THR A 96 12.12 26.51 0.44
C THR A 96 12.33 25.29 -0.45
N VAL A 97 11.97 25.41 -1.73
CA VAL A 97 11.95 24.30 -2.68
C VAL A 97 12.68 24.68 -3.95
N ALA A 98 13.54 23.80 -4.45
CA ALA A 98 14.08 23.91 -5.80
C ALA A 98 13.46 22.88 -6.74
N VAL A 99 12.89 23.34 -7.84
CA VAL A 99 12.43 22.50 -8.96
C VAL A 99 13.51 22.50 -10.02
N ILE A 100 13.92 21.31 -10.45
CA ILE A 100 14.88 21.11 -11.54
C ILE A 100 14.12 20.53 -12.72
N GLU A 101 14.05 21.27 -13.83
CA GLU A 101 13.36 20.86 -15.05
C GLU A 101 14.31 20.92 -16.25
N ALA A 102 14.31 19.83 -17.04
CA ALA A 102 15.20 19.68 -18.19
C ALA A 102 14.76 20.56 -19.37
N GLY A 103 13.44 20.75 -19.55
CA GLY A 103 12.90 21.70 -20.52
C GLY A 103 12.73 23.11 -19.94
N GLY A 104 12.15 24.01 -20.73
CA GLY A 104 11.77 25.34 -20.27
C GLY A 104 10.28 25.57 -20.26
N PHE A 105 9.85 26.75 -20.71
CA PHE A 105 8.44 27.14 -20.72
C PHE A 105 7.88 26.89 -22.13
N TYR A 106 6.91 25.98 -22.24
CA TYR A 106 6.33 25.60 -23.52
C TYR A 106 5.69 26.78 -24.26
N GLU A 107 5.16 27.77 -23.55
CA GLU A 107 4.57 28.97 -24.16
C GLU A 107 5.63 29.88 -24.81
N THR A 108 6.87 29.80 -24.33
CA THR A 108 8.01 30.56 -24.86
C THR A 108 8.69 29.80 -25.99
N GLU A 109 8.86 28.48 -25.83
CA GLU A 109 9.61 27.64 -26.76
C GLU A 109 8.77 27.07 -27.90
N ASN A 110 7.46 26.90 -27.69
CA ASN A 110 6.52 26.34 -28.67
C ASN A 110 5.35 27.27 -29.00
N SER A 111 5.39 28.52 -28.52
CA SER A 111 4.31 29.49 -28.69
C SER A 111 2.96 28.97 -28.17
N ASN A 112 1.85 29.50 -28.69
CA ASN A 112 0.50 29.09 -28.30
C ASN A 112 0.11 27.68 -28.79
N LEU A 113 0.97 26.97 -29.53
CA LEU A 113 0.66 25.63 -30.05
C LEU A 113 0.38 24.63 -28.93
N THR A 114 1.00 24.80 -27.78
CA THR A 114 0.76 23.96 -26.59
C THR A 114 -0.46 24.42 -25.78
N GLU A 115 -0.86 25.69 -25.91
CA GLU A 115 -1.94 26.30 -25.11
C GLU A 115 -3.32 26.07 -25.71
N VAL A 116 -3.42 26.01 -27.05
CA VAL A 116 -4.68 25.83 -27.78
C VAL A 116 -5.12 24.37 -27.74
N PRO A 117 -6.32 24.05 -27.19
CA PRO A 117 -6.76 22.67 -27.01
C PRO A 117 -6.67 21.74 -28.23
N SER A 118 -7.12 22.17 -29.41
CA SER A 118 -7.13 21.35 -30.64
C SER A 118 -5.76 20.97 -31.19
N ASN A 119 -4.70 21.62 -30.72
CA ASN A 119 -3.34 21.47 -31.23
C ASN A 119 -2.58 20.35 -30.51
N ASP A 120 -3.24 19.63 -29.61
CA ASP A 120 -2.69 18.53 -28.82
C ASP A 120 -2.18 17.35 -29.67
N VAL A 121 -2.71 17.17 -30.89
CA VAL A 121 -2.26 16.16 -31.85
C VAL A 121 -1.01 16.53 -32.65
N LEU A 122 -0.52 17.77 -32.54
CA LEU A 122 0.67 18.21 -33.29
C LEU A 122 1.92 17.40 -32.89
N TYR A 123 2.62 16.89 -33.91
CA TYR A 123 3.85 16.10 -33.78
C TYR A 123 3.66 14.76 -33.04
N LEU A 124 2.45 14.19 -33.08
CA LEU A 124 2.12 12.90 -32.45
C LEU A 124 1.82 11.80 -33.48
N GLY A 125 2.01 10.56 -33.02
CA GLY A 125 1.87 9.34 -33.80
C GLY A 125 3.04 8.39 -33.51
N LYS A 126 2.99 7.18 -34.05
CA LYS A 126 4.09 6.21 -33.89
C LYS A 126 5.35 6.67 -34.60
N LYS A 127 5.20 7.35 -35.74
CA LYS A 127 6.26 7.76 -36.66
C LYS A 127 5.86 9.06 -37.36
N PRO A 128 5.63 10.15 -36.61
CA PRO A 128 5.19 11.40 -37.21
C PRO A 128 6.28 11.93 -38.14
N LEU A 129 5.85 12.57 -39.22
CA LEU A 129 6.79 13.15 -40.20
C LEU A 129 7.64 14.26 -39.57
N TRP A 130 7.04 15.01 -38.65
CA TRP A 130 7.66 16.12 -37.94
C TRP A 130 7.67 15.87 -36.44
N GLN A 131 8.78 16.19 -35.79
CA GLN A 131 8.97 16.09 -34.34
C GLN A 131 9.32 17.45 -33.76
N ASN A 132 9.00 17.64 -32.48
CA ASN A 132 9.25 18.90 -31.79
C ASN A 132 10.16 18.68 -30.56
N PRO A 133 11.49 18.73 -30.74
CA PRO A 133 12.44 18.47 -29.65
C PRO A 133 12.42 19.55 -28.55
N PHE A 134 11.76 20.70 -28.76
CA PHE A 134 11.70 21.75 -27.74
C PHE A 134 10.80 21.37 -26.56
N VAL A 135 9.72 20.61 -26.82
CA VAL A 135 8.74 20.23 -25.80
C VAL A 135 8.51 18.73 -25.70
N ASP A 136 9.21 17.93 -26.51
CA ASP A 136 9.16 16.47 -26.47
C ASP A 136 10.56 15.87 -26.30
N TRP A 137 10.63 14.78 -25.54
CA TRP A 137 11.88 14.04 -25.39
C TRP A 137 12.28 13.26 -26.65
N ASN A 138 11.37 13.00 -27.59
CA ASN A 138 11.64 12.17 -28.79
C ASN A 138 12.17 10.76 -28.47
N GLN A 139 11.65 10.14 -27.40
CA GLN A 139 12.00 8.78 -27.01
C GLN A 139 11.36 7.74 -27.94
N TYR A 140 12.14 6.80 -28.46
CA TYR A 140 11.60 5.62 -29.14
C TYR A 140 11.59 4.39 -28.25
N THR A 141 10.60 3.53 -28.43
CA THR A 141 10.62 2.17 -27.88
C THR A 141 11.61 1.29 -28.63
N THR A 142 12.09 0.25 -27.95
CA THR A 142 12.71 -0.91 -28.62
C THR A 142 11.74 -1.53 -29.63
N PRO A 143 12.22 -2.29 -30.64
CA PRO A 143 11.35 -3.05 -31.54
C PRO A 143 10.35 -3.91 -30.76
N GLN A 144 9.05 -3.66 -30.97
CA GLN A 144 7.99 -4.33 -30.22
C GLN A 144 7.60 -5.64 -30.91
N ALA A 145 7.81 -6.77 -30.22
CA ALA A 145 7.43 -8.09 -30.73
C ALA A 145 5.92 -8.16 -31.06
N GLY A 146 5.07 -7.57 -30.22
CA GLY A 146 3.63 -7.52 -30.45
C GLY A 146 3.21 -6.64 -31.64
N LEU A 147 4.09 -5.79 -32.15
CA LEU A 147 3.85 -4.91 -33.30
C LEU A 147 4.77 -5.27 -34.49
N ASN A 148 5.07 -6.56 -34.67
CA ASN A 148 5.89 -7.07 -35.78
C ASN A 148 7.29 -6.42 -35.89
N GLY A 149 7.90 -6.09 -34.75
CA GLY A 149 9.23 -5.47 -34.69
C GLY A 149 9.25 -3.96 -34.93
N GLU A 150 8.10 -3.30 -34.91
CA GLU A 150 8.02 -1.85 -35.04
C GLU A 150 8.54 -1.13 -33.78
N SER A 151 9.37 -0.10 -33.98
CA SER A 151 9.68 0.91 -32.96
C SER A 151 8.71 2.06 -33.06
N VAL A 152 8.27 2.56 -31.90
CA VAL A 152 7.22 3.58 -31.77
C VAL A 152 7.78 4.79 -31.03
N LEU A 153 7.53 5.99 -31.54
CA LEU A 153 7.78 7.24 -30.83
C LEU A 153 6.84 7.32 -29.62
N PHE A 154 7.41 7.44 -28.43
CA PHE A 154 6.69 7.60 -27.17
C PHE A 154 6.84 9.05 -26.69
N SER A 155 5.93 9.89 -27.14
CA SER A 155 5.89 11.32 -26.83
C SER A 155 5.79 11.57 -25.32
N GLN A 156 6.65 12.46 -24.81
CA GLN A 156 6.71 12.84 -23.40
C GLN A 156 7.10 14.30 -23.26
N GLY A 157 6.39 15.04 -22.41
CA GLY A 157 6.68 16.46 -22.18
C GLY A 157 8.10 16.70 -21.65
N HIS A 158 8.90 17.43 -22.43
CA HIS A 158 10.21 17.98 -22.08
C HIS A 158 10.06 19.49 -21.84
N THR A 159 9.32 19.86 -20.80
CA THR A 159 8.93 21.25 -20.48
C THR A 159 8.38 21.30 -19.06
N LEU A 160 8.35 22.48 -18.45
CA LEU A 160 7.53 22.74 -17.26
C LEU A 160 6.07 22.35 -17.54
N GLY A 161 5.47 21.61 -16.62
CA GLY A 161 4.16 20.97 -16.81
C GLY A 161 4.26 19.51 -17.27
N GLY A 162 5.39 19.09 -17.83
CA GLY A 162 5.62 17.74 -18.32
C GLY A 162 4.49 17.23 -19.22
N GLY A 163 4.00 16.02 -18.95
CA GLY A 163 2.88 15.42 -19.70
C GLY A 163 1.60 16.28 -19.69
N SER A 164 1.31 17.06 -18.64
CA SER A 164 0.11 17.91 -18.63
C SER A 164 0.14 19.03 -19.69
N ALA A 165 1.33 19.42 -20.16
CA ALA A 165 1.48 20.36 -21.26
C ALA A 165 1.20 19.72 -22.62
N ARG A 166 1.27 18.39 -22.77
CA ARG A 166 1.19 17.68 -24.06
C ARG A 166 0.00 16.71 -24.16
N ASN A 167 -0.72 16.44 -23.08
CA ASN A 167 -1.82 15.46 -23.05
C ASN A 167 -3.07 15.92 -23.83
N PHE A 168 -4.09 15.06 -23.91
CA PHE A 168 -5.39 15.36 -24.55
C PHE A 168 -6.41 16.01 -23.61
N MET A 169 -5.96 16.51 -22.45
CA MET A 169 -6.74 17.27 -21.47
C MET A 169 -7.93 16.55 -20.84
N TRP A 170 -8.19 15.27 -21.11
CA TRP A 170 -9.29 14.57 -20.43
C TRP A 170 -9.01 14.43 -18.93
N TYR A 171 -10.04 14.67 -18.12
CA TYR A 171 -10.01 14.55 -16.67
C TYR A 171 -10.96 13.45 -16.22
N GLN A 172 -10.40 12.39 -15.65
CA GLN A 172 -11.13 11.23 -15.12
C GLN A 172 -10.46 10.76 -13.83
N ARG A 173 -11.22 10.02 -13.01
CA ARG A 173 -10.70 9.28 -11.86
C ARG A 173 -10.92 7.78 -12.08
N GLY A 174 -10.06 6.94 -11.50
CA GLY A 174 -10.21 5.48 -11.62
C GLY A 174 -11.42 4.94 -10.84
N CYS A 175 -11.72 3.65 -11.00
CA CYS A 175 -12.74 3.00 -10.18
C CYS A 175 -12.28 2.78 -8.73
N GLU A 176 -13.23 2.65 -7.80
CA GLU A 176 -12.93 2.54 -6.36
C GLU A 176 -11.97 1.36 -6.06
N THR A 177 -12.19 0.21 -6.71
CA THR A 177 -11.39 -1.01 -6.49
C THR A 177 -9.90 -0.82 -6.82
N VAL A 178 -9.54 0.04 -7.78
CA VAL A 178 -8.12 0.31 -8.11
C VAL A 178 -7.38 0.85 -6.88
N TYR A 179 -7.99 1.81 -6.19
CA TYR A 179 -7.40 2.49 -5.03
C TYR A 179 -7.37 1.55 -3.81
N ASP A 180 -8.42 0.76 -3.60
CA ASP A 180 -8.45 -0.24 -2.55
C ASP A 180 -7.43 -1.37 -2.80
N GLN A 181 -7.16 -1.71 -4.07
CA GLN A 181 -6.08 -2.62 -4.43
C GLN A 181 -4.71 -2.00 -4.15
N TRP A 182 -4.50 -0.71 -4.42
CA TRP A 182 -3.26 -0.02 -4.02
C TRP A 182 -3.06 -0.05 -2.50
N ALA A 183 -4.11 0.22 -1.72
CA ALA A 183 -4.05 0.12 -0.26
C ALA A 183 -3.67 -1.28 0.21
N LYS A 184 -4.24 -2.32 -0.42
CA LYS A 184 -3.89 -3.73 -0.13
C LYS A 184 -2.45 -4.06 -0.50
N LEU A 185 -1.98 -3.64 -1.68
CA LEU A 185 -0.64 -3.94 -2.19
C LEU A 185 0.46 -3.24 -1.39
N THR A 186 0.20 -2.02 -0.92
CA THR A 186 1.14 -1.23 -0.12
C THR A 186 1.06 -1.53 1.37
N GLY A 187 -0.08 -2.08 1.83
CA GLY A 187 -0.38 -2.18 3.25
C GLY A 187 -0.72 -0.82 3.90
N ASP A 188 -0.94 0.22 3.10
CA ASP A 188 -1.22 1.57 3.58
C ASP A 188 -2.63 2.00 3.17
N ALA A 189 -3.52 2.08 4.16
CA ALA A 189 -4.92 2.44 3.96
C ALA A 189 -5.11 3.87 3.43
N SER A 190 -4.11 4.75 3.47
CA SER A 190 -4.21 6.10 2.91
C SER A 190 -4.48 6.11 1.39
N TRP A 191 -4.12 5.03 0.69
CA TRP A 191 -4.37 4.86 -0.74
C TRP A 191 -5.78 4.37 -1.08
N SER A 192 -6.59 3.97 -0.11
CA SER A 192 -7.96 3.49 -0.38
C SER A 192 -8.81 4.61 -0.97
N TRP A 193 -9.82 4.25 -1.78
CA TRP A 193 -10.67 5.25 -2.45
C TRP A 193 -11.22 6.28 -1.45
N LYS A 194 -11.78 5.76 -0.34
CA LYS A 194 -12.35 6.56 0.75
C LYS A 194 -11.37 7.60 1.32
N ASN A 195 -10.09 7.25 1.43
CA ASN A 195 -9.08 8.13 2.03
C ASN A 195 -8.39 9.03 0.99
N PHE A 196 -8.36 8.61 -0.27
CA PHE A 196 -7.70 9.32 -1.36
C PHE A 196 -8.61 10.33 -2.08
N ASP A 197 -9.92 10.04 -2.20
CA ASP A 197 -10.93 10.92 -2.84
C ASP A 197 -10.90 12.38 -2.35
N PRO A 198 -10.79 12.69 -1.04
CA PRO A 198 -10.69 14.07 -0.57
C PRO A 198 -9.54 14.86 -1.20
N PHE A 199 -8.41 14.21 -1.51
CA PHE A 199 -7.28 14.85 -2.18
C PHE A 199 -7.53 15.06 -3.67
N MET A 200 -8.18 14.10 -4.34
CA MET A 200 -8.59 14.23 -5.74
C MET A 200 -9.59 15.38 -5.92
N LYS A 201 -10.55 15.52 -5.01
CA LYS A 201 -11.51 16.64 -4.97
C LYS A 201 -10.83 17.98 -4.71
N LYS A 202 -9.89 18.03 -3.76
CA LYS A 202 -9.12 19.24 -3.41
C LYS A 202 -8.25 19.77 -4.56
N ALA A 203 -7.86 18.92 -5.50
CA ALA A 203 -6.94 19.30 -6.57
C ALA A 203 -7.58 20.21 -7.63
N ALA A 204 -8.88 20.07 -7.88
CA ALA A 204 -9.57 20.65 -9.03
C ALA A 204 -10.62 21.70 -8.64
N GLN A 205 -10.69 22.78 -9.42
CA GLN A 205 -11.84 23.68 -9.51
C GLN A 205 -12.68 23.23 -10.70
N PHE A 206 -13.82 22.60 -10.41
CA PHE A 206 -14.80 22.31 -11.45
C PHE A 206 -15.66 23.53 -11.75
N THR A 207 -15.82 23.82 -13.03
CA THR A 207 -16.77 24.81 -13.52
C THR A 207 -17.80 24.09 -14.38
N PRO A 208 -19.06 23.97 -13.91
CA PRO A 208 -20.15 23.46 -14.72
C PRO A 208 -20.30 24.29 -15.99
N THR A 209 -20.73 23.66 -17.08
CA THR A 209 -21.11 24.45 -18.27
C THR A 209 -22.32 25.31 -17.93
N THR A 210 -22.24 26.61 -18.20
CA THR A 210 -23.38 27.54 -18.08
C THR A 210 -24.24 27.56 -19.34
N ALA A 211 -23.72 26.98 -20.43
CA ALA A 211 -24.41 26.91 -21.69
C ALA A 211 -25.15 25.57 -21.80
N VAL A 212 -26.49 25.64 -21.83
CA VAL A 212 -27.19 24.93 -22.91
C VAL A 212 -26.58 25.52 -24.17
N VAL A 213 -25.52 24.91 -24.69
CA VAL A 213 -25.03 25.31 -26.00
C VAL A 213 -26.19 24.91 -26.90
N ASP A 214 -26.97 25.90 -27.34
CA ASP A 214 -27.68 25.78 -28.59
C ASP A 214 -26.60 25.57 -29.64
N VAL A 215 -26.09 24.33 -29.75
CA VAL A 215 -25.38 23.90 -30.94
C VAL A 215 -26.40 24.19 -32.03
N PRO A 216 -26.14 25.13 -32.96
CA PRO A 216 -27.12 25.49 -33.97
C PRO A 216 -27.57 24.19 -34.61
N SER A 217 -28.83 23.83 -34.36
CA SER A 217 -29.37 22.58 -34.79
C SER A 217 -29.33 22.59 -36.32
N ILE A 218 -28.36 21.90 -36.92
CA ILE A 218 -28.53 21.44 -38.29
C ILE A 218 -29.63 20.37 -38.18
N GLY A 219 -30.89 20.78 -38.38
CA GLY A 219 -32.06 19.88 -38.38
C GLY A 219 -33.14 20.09 -37.30
N GLY A 220 -33.12 21.16 -36.51
CA GLY A 220 -34.28 21.56 -35.70
C GLY A 220 -34.68 20.66 -34.51
N ALA A 221 -33.84 19.73 -34.05
CA ALA A 221 -34.09 18.96 -32.83
C ALA A 221 -33.61 19.71 -31.57
N LYS A 222 -34.48 19.87 -30.57
CA LYS A 222 -34.15 20.41 -29.24
C LYS A 222 -33.73 19.30 -28.25
N SER A 223 -32.82 19.70 -27.36
CA SER A 223 -32.24 19.04 -26.18
C SER A 223 -31.23 17.91 -26.42
N GLU A 224 -29.94 18.27 -26.41
CA GLU A 224 -28.89 17.37 -25.91
C GLU A 224 -29.24 17.00 -24.45
N LYS A 225 -29.02 15.74 -24.05
CA LYS A 225 -28.93 15.45 -22.61
C LYS A 225 -27.73 16.23 -22.11
N THR A 226 -27.98 17.29 -21.33
CA THR A 226 -26.95 18.10 -20.68
C THR A 226 -25.84 17.19 -20.14
N PRO A 227 -24.54 17.52 -20.33
CA PRO A 227 -23.46 16.78 -19.69
C PRO A 227 -23.80 16.53 -18.23
N MET A 228 -23.82 15.26 -17.83
CA MET A 228 -24.25 14.88 -16.49
C MET A 228 -23.09 15.07 -15.53
N TRP A 229 -23.32 15.80 -14.45
CA TRP A 229 -22.35 16.04 -13.39
C TRP A 229 -23.05 16.17 -12.04
N ASP A 230 -22.32 15.95 -10.96
CA ASP A 230 -22.79 16.14 -9.60
C ASP A 230 -21.78 16.98 -8.80
N LEU A 231 -22.24 18.09 -8.20
CA LEU A 231 -21.37 18.97 -7.41
C LEU A 231 -20.81 18.30 -6.17
N LYS A 232 -21.43 17.21 -5.67
CA LYS A 232 -20.90 16.45 -4.52
C LYS A 232 -19.56 15.76 -4.83
N ASP A 233 -19.25 15.57 -6.11
CA ASP A 233 -18.03 14.90 -6.57
C ASP A 233 -16.82 15.85 -6.67
N TRP A 234 -17.01 17.09 -6.21
CA TRP A 234 -16.01 18.16 -6.25
C TRP A 234 -15.89 18.86 -4.88
N ASP A 235 -14.73 19.44 -4.61
CA ASP A 235 -14.56 20.29 -3.43
C ASP A 235 -15.14 21.68 -3.72
N PRO A 236 -16.12 22.19 -2.93
CA PRO A 236 -16.70 23.51 -3.17
C PRO A 236 -15.70 24.66 -2.97
N ARG A 237 -14.58 24.43 -2.28
CA ARG A 237 -13.50 25.42 -2.14
C ARG A 237 -12.64 25.53 -3.40
N GLY A 238 -12.66 24.50 -4.24
CA GLY A 238 -11.85 24.39 -5.44
C GLY A 238 -10.36 24.18 -5.18
N GLY A 239 -9.69 23.70 -6.22
CA GLY A 239 -8.24 23.62 -6.33
C GLY A 239 -7.69 24.47 -7.48
N PRO A 240 -6.37 24.57 -7.61
CA PRO A 240 -5.76 25.39 -8.66
C PRO A 240 -5.96 24.83 -10.09
N LEU A 241 -6.19 23.53 -10.25
CA LEU A 241 -6.42 22.91 -11.56
C LEU A 241 -7.80 23.30 -12.09
N GLN A 242 -7.88 23.93 -13.26
CA GLN A 242 -9.16 24.27 -13.86
C GLN A 242 -9.71 23.06 -14.61
N VAL A 243 -10.96 22.71 -14.31
CA VAL A 243 -11.64 21.55 -14.88
C VAL A 243 -13.04 21.97 -15.33
N ALA A 244 -13.39 21.71 -16.58
CA ALA A 244 -14.67 22.11 -17.16
C ALA A 244 -15.06 21.19 -18.32
N HIS A 245 -16.34 21.21 -18.70
CA HIS A 245 -16.72 20.67 -20.01
C HIS A 245 -16.18 21.59 -21.12
N PRO A 246 -15.73 21.04 -22.25
CA PRO A 246 -15.30 21.86 -23.38
C PRO A 246 -16.48 22.67 -23.93
N GLU A 247 -16.20 23.88 -24.43
CA GLU A 247 -17.24 24.76 -24.98
C GLU A 247 -17.87 24.18 -26.24
N PHE A 248 -17.02 23.67 -27.13
CA PHE A 248 -17.44 23.07 -28.38
C PHE A 248 -17.60 21.56 -28.18
N LEU A 249 -18.79 21.04 -28.50
CA LEU A 249 -19.06 19.61 -28.60
C LEU A 249 -19.03 19.19 -30.07
N GLN A 250 -18.37 18.07 -30.36
CA GLN A 250 -18.27 17.56 -31.72
C GLN A 250 -19.66 17.09 -32.20
N PRO A 251 -20.13 17.50 -33.40
CA PRO A 251 -21.43 17.10 -33.93
C PRO A 251 -21.65 15.58 -34.04
N SER A 252 -20.59 14.79 -34.28
CA SER A 252 -20.68 13.33 -34.29
C SER A 252 -21.00 12.74 -32.90
N GLY A 253 -20.65 13.44 -31.82
CA GLY A 253 -20.81 12.99 -30.43
C GLY A 253 -22.24 12.60 -30.09
N ARG A 254 -23.26 13.36 -30.56
CA ARG A 254 -24.68 13.04 -30.30
C ARG A 254 -25.12 11.69 -30.88
N HIS A 255 -24.58 11.32 -32.04
CA HIS A 255 -24.88 10.05 -32.70
C HIS A 255 -24.14 8.90 -32.01
N ILE A 256 -22.91 9.15 -31.58
CA ILE A 256 -22.10 8.19 -30.83
C ILE A 256 -22.76 7.84 -29.49
N VAL A 257 -23.17 8.82 -28.69
CA VAL A 257 -23.81 8.54 -27.38
C VAL A 257 -25.18 7.88 -27.52
N ALA A 258 -25.91 8.19 -28.58
CA ALA A 258 -27.16 7.50 -28.90
C ALA A 258 -26.90 6.03 -29.30
N GLY A 259 -25.89 5.77 -30.13
CA GLY A 259 -25.46 4.41 -30.46
C GLY A 259 -24.96 3.63 -29.25
N LEU A 260 -24.17 4.25 -28.36
CA LEU A 260 -23.75 3.64 -27.09
C LEU A 260 -24.97 3.28 -26.23
N SER A 261 -25.98 4.15 -26.18
CA SER A 261 -27.23 3.88 -25.46
C SER A 261 -28.05 2.74 -26.11
N GLU A 262 -28.07 2.63 -27.44
CA GLU A 262 -28.67 1.48 -28.16
C GLU A 262 -27.97 0.15 -27.81
N LEU A 263 -26.66 0.18 -27.56
CA LEU A 263 -25.88 -0.97 -27.12
C LEU A 263 -25.97 -1.24 -25.61
N GLY A 264 -26.73 -0.43 -24.86
CA GLY A 264 -26.98 -0.62 -23.43
C GLY A 264 -26.01 0.10 -22.49
N PHE A 265 -25.15 1.00 -22.98
CA PHE A 265 -24.27 1.78 -22.11
C PHE A 265 -25.06 2.87 -21.35
N GLU A 266 -24.85 2.93 -20.05
CA GLU A 266 -25.45 3.95 -19.19
C GLU A 266 -24.63 5.25 -19.19
N GLN A 267 -25.30 6.40 -19.14
CA GLN A 267 -24.61 7.68 -18.95
C GLN A 267 -24.11 7.79 -17.50
N LYS A 268 -22.87 8.23 -17.28
CA LYS A 268 -22.26 8.45 -15.96
C LYS A 268 -22.03 9.95 -15.68
N PRO A 269 -22.02 10.38 -14.40
CA PRO A 269 -21.84 11.79 -14.04
C PRO A 269 -20.35 12.16 -14.08
N GLY A 270 -19.80 12.38 -15.27
CA GLY A 270 -18.42 12.83 -15.45
C GLY A 270 -17.32 11.80 -15.15
N MET A 271 -17.66 10.60 -14.66
CA MET A 271 -16.70 9.51 -14.32
C MET A 271 -15.60 9.95 -13.33
N VAL A 272 -16.03 10.63 -12.27
CA VAL A 272 -15.15 11.19 -11.22
C VAL A 272 -15.48 10.67 -9.81
N ASN A 273 -16.42 9.74 -9.69
CA ASN A 273 -16.96 9.26 -8.42
C ASN A 273 -16.62 7.79 -8.10
N GLY A 274 -15.76 7.15 -8.91
CA GLY A 274 -15.36 5.76 -8.71
C GLY A 274 -16.21 4.73 -9.45
N ASP A 275 -17.33 5.13 -10.04
CA ASP A 275 -18.15 4.31 -10.94
C ASP A 275 -18.00 4.81 -12.39
N ILE A 276 -17.28 4.03 -13.20
CA ILE A 276 -16.87 4.43 -14.55
C ILE A 276 -17.46 3.57 -15.68
N LEU A 277 -18.19 2.49 -15.37
CA LEU A 277 -18.74 1.57 -16.39
C LEU A 277 -19.96 2.18 -17.09
N GLY A 278 -19.80 2.71 -18.29
CA GLY A 278 -20.83 3.47 -19.01
C GLY A 278 -20.21 4.48 -19.96
N TRP A 279 -20.87 5.60 -20.22
CA TRP A 279 -20.37 6.69 -21.07
C TRP A 279 -20.56 8.08 -20.43
N THR A 280 -19.70 9.04 -20.76
CA THR A 280 -19.90 10.46 -20.40
C THR A 280 -19.39 11.37 -21.50
N ASN A 281 -19.89 12.61 -21.50
CA ASN A 281 -19.13 13.70 -22.08
C ASN A 281 -17.90 13.94 -21.18
N ALA A 282 -16.71 13.88 -21.76
CA ALA A 282 -15.46 14.03 -21.06
C ALA A 282 -15.38 15.42 -20.42
N VAL A 283 -15.03 15.43 -19.15
CA VAL A 283 -14.59 16.65 -18.47
C VAL A 283 -13.13 16.88 -18.86
N THR A 284 -12.73 18.13 -19.03
CA THR A 284 -11.40 18.50 -19.53
C THR A 284 -10.67 19.44 -18.60
N THR A 285 -9.34 19.39 -18.61
CA THR A 285 -8.45 20.37 -17.98
C THR A 285 -8.25 21.57 -18.89
N ILE A 286 -9.34 22.24 -19.25
CA ILE A 286 -9.37 23.48 -20.03
C ILE A 286 -9.94 24.57 -19.13
N ASP A 287 -9.26 25.71 -19.08
CA ASP A 287 -9.75 26.86 -18.30
C ASP A 287 -11.00 27.44 -19.00
N PRO A 288 -12.17 27.46 -18.34
CA PRO A 288 -13.41 27.94 -18.94
C PRO A 288 -13.41 29.45 -19.22
N LYS A 289 -12.49 30.23 -18.62
CA LYS A 289 -12.37 31.67 -18.84
C LYS A 289 -11.51 31.98 -20.05
N THR A 290 -10.34 31.35 -20.15
CA THR A 290 -9.37 31.64 -21.21
C THR A 290 -9.50 30.72 -22.42
N ARG A 291 -10.17 29.56 -22.26
CA ARG A 291 -10.26 28.47 -23.24
C ARG A 291 -8.90 27.98 -23.71
N THR A 292 -7.95 27.96 -22.78
CA THR A 292 -6.61 27.41 -22.96
C THR A 292 -6.42 26.22 -22.02
N ARG A 293 -5.46 25.37 -22.36
CA ARG A 293 -5.04 24.23 -21.55
C ARG A 293 -4.69 24.64 -20.11
N SER A 294 -5.21 23.89 -19.14
CA SER A 294 -4.84 23.95 -17.73
C SER A 294 -3.82 22.85 -17.40
N THR A 295 -2.58 23.26 -17.10
CA THR A 295 -1.43 22.37 -16.81
C THR A 295 -0.99 22.50 -15.36
N SER A 296 -0.10 21.61 -14.88
CA SER A 296 0.51 21.80 -13.56
C SER A 296 1.37 23.09 -13.50
N SER A 297 1.91 23.56 -14.64
CA SER A 297 2.60 24.85 -14.73
C SER A 297 1.62 26.03 -14.54
N THR A 298 0.50 26.05 -15.27
CA THR A 298 -0.47 27.14 -15.15
C THR A 298 -1.18 27.15 -13.80
N SER A 299 -1.44 25.97 -13.25
CA SER A 299 -2.26 25.80 -12.06
C SER A 299 -1.45 25.84 -10.78
N TYR A 300 -0.38 25.06 -10.65
CA TYR A 300 0.37 24.99 -9.40
C TYR A 300 1.56 25.93 -9.39
N LEU A 301 2.36 25.97 -10.46
CA LEU A 301 3.57 26.77 -10.48
C LEU A 301 3.25 28.27 -10.44
N ARG A 302 2.42 28.75 -11.37
CA ARG A 302 2.03 30.17 -11.43
C ARG A 302 1.28 30.60 -10.16
N ASP A 303 0.41 29.75 -9.59
CA ASP A 303 -0.27 30.04 -8.33
C ASP A 303 0.70 30.18 -7.15
N SER A 304 1.68 29.28 -7.03
CA SER A 304 2.69 29.37 -5.97
C SER A 304 3.57 30.62 -6.11
N MET A 305 4.04 30.92 -7.33
CA MET A 305 4.86 32.11 -7.60
C MET A 305 4.14 33.42 -7.24
N ARG A 306 2.81 33.47 -7.38
CA ARG A 306 2.00 34.64 -6.97
C ARG A 306 1.85 34.76 -5.45
N LYS A 307 1.92 33.64 -4.73
CA LYS A 307 1.63 33.57 -3.29
C LYS A 307 2.87 33.65 -2.40
N ASN A 308 4.03 33.18 -2.86
CA ASN A 308 5.24 33.15 -2.05
C ASN A 308 6.52 33.17 -2.92
N PHE A 309 7.66 33.44 -2.26
CA PHE A 309 8.99 33.46 -2.87
C PHE A 309 9.84 32.23 -2.51
N ASN A 310 9.23 31.19 -1.94
CA ASN A 310 9.94 30.01 -1.44
C ASN A 310 10.26 28.99 -2.54
N LEU A 311 9.67 29.16 -3.73
CA LEU A 311 9.83 28.25 -4.86
C LEU A 311 10.85 28.80 -5.86
N HIS A 312 11.91 28.04 -6.10
CA HIS A 312 12.97 28.35 -7.06
C HIS A 312 12.96 27.34 -8.20
N VAL A 313 12.93 27.81 -9.45
CA VAL A 313 12.87 26.93 -10.63
C VAL A 313 14.13 27.06 -11.46
N PHE A 314 14.74 25.91 -11.77
CA PHE A 314 15.89 25.76 -12.66
C PHE A 314 15.40 25.06 -13.93
N THR A 315 15.14 25.83 -14.99
CA THR A 315 14.81 25.30 -16.31
C THR A 315 16.07 24.95 -17.10
N HIS A 316 15.92 24.22 -18.20
CA HIS A 316 17.06 23.80 -19.04
C HIS A 316 18.16 23.12 -18.23
N THR A 317 17.78 22.40 -17.17
CA THR A 317 18.68 21.82 -16.18
C THR A 317 18.31 20.37 -15.96
N LEU A 318 19.23 19.48 -16.35
CA LEU A 318 19.07 18.05 -16.28
C LEU A 318 19.68 17.49 -14.98
N GLY A 319 18.90 16.64 -14.29
CA GLY A 319 19.41 15.81 -13.19
C GLY A 319 20.34 14.71 -13.71
N LYS A 320 21.59 14.70 -13.23
CA LYS A 320 22.60 13.72 -13.64
C LYS A 320 22.75 12.57 -12.65
N LYS A 321 22.73 12.88 -11.36
CA LYS A 321 22.95 11.89 -10.30
C LYS A 321 22.45 12.39 -8.95
N ILE A 322 21.99 11.50 -8.09
CA ILE A 322 21.73 11.76 -6.67
C ILE A 322 22.99 11.41 -5.87
N LEU A 323 23.35 12.29 -4.93
CA LEU A 323 24.53 12.17 -4.09
C LEU A 323 24.13 11.64 -2.71
N PHE A 324 24.87 10.64 -2.25
CA PHE A 324 24.63 9.93 -0.99
C PHE A 324 25.84 9.99 -0.09
N ASP A 325 25.61 10.13 1.22
CA ASP A 325 26.66 10.04 2.22
C ASP A 325 27.03 8.58 2.55
N SER A 326 27.91 8.38 3.53
CA SER A 326 28.35 7.05 3.96
C SER A 326 27.23 6.19 4.54
N ASP A 327 26.18 6.81 5.06
CA ASP A 327 25.01 6.14 5.65
C ASP A 327 23.91 5.90 4.60
N LYS A 328 24.24 6.11 3.31
CA LYS A 328 23.33 6.03 2.16
C LYS A 328 22.15 7.00 2.25
N LYS A 329 22.31 8.12 2.96
CA LYS A 329 21.32 9.19 2.97
C LYS A 329 21.58 10.13 1.79
N ALA A 330 20.53 10.40 1.01
CA ALA A 330 20.60 11.39 -0.06
C ALA A 330 20.78 12.80 0.53
N TYR A 331 21.78 13.56 0.07
CA TYR A 331 22.06 14.91 0.58
C TYR A 331 22.16 15.98 -0.52
N GLY A 332 22.32 15.56 -1.78
CA GLY A 332 22.44 16.49 -2.88
C GLY A 332 22.23 15.84 -4.24
N VAL A 333 22.29 16.67 -5.29
CA VAL A 333 22.11 16.26 -6.68
C VAL A 333 23.19 16.89 -7.54
N GLN A 334 23.72 16.12 -8.49
CA GLN A 334 24.56 16.62 -9.57
C GLN A 334 23.67 16.99 -10.76
N LEU A 335 23.87 18.20 -11.27
CA LEU A 335 23.05 18.81 -12.31
C LEU A 335 23.91 19.28 -13.47
N GLU A 336 23.31 19.33 -14.65
CA GLU A 336 23.89 19.93 -15.85
C GLU A 336 22.88 20.90 -16.45
N THR A 337 23.27 22.16 -16.61
CA THR A 337 22.45 23.14 -17.31
C THR A 337 22.95 23.38 -18.72
N PHE A 338 22.03 23.66 -19.63
CA PHE A 338 22.34 24.01 -21.01
C PHE A 338 22.09 25.51 -21.22
N GLY A 339 23.17 26.28 -21.42
CA GLY A 339 23.08 27.70 -21.72
C GLY A 339 22.92 27.95 -23.23
N ALA A 340 22.17 28.99 -23.59
CA ALA A 340 22.11 29.48 -24.96
C ALA A 340 23.49 30.03 -25.39
N GLY A 341 24.31 29.18 -26.02
CA GLY A 341 25.59 29.56 -26.64
C GLY A 341 26.83 29.50 -25.75
N SER A 342 26.72 29.17 -24.46
CA SER A 342 27.85 29.12 -23.50
C SER A 342 28.36 27.70 -23.17
N GLY A 343 27.80 26.66 -23.82
CA GLY A 343 28.07 25.26 -23.50
C GLY A 343 27.29 24.77 -22.29
N SER A 344 27.45 23.49 -21.92
CA SER A 344 26.84 22.95 -20.71
C SER A 344 27.69 23.25 -19.48
N LYS A 345 27.03 23.48 -18.33
CA LYS A 345 27.70 23.69 -17.06
C LYS A 345 27.20 22.70 -16.01
N SER A 346 28.13 21.92 -15.47
CA SER A 346 27.86 21.02 -14.36
C SER A 346 28.00 21.73 -13.02
N PHE A 347 27.10 21.45 -12.08
CA PHE A 347 27.13 21.93 -10.70
C PHE A 347 26.39 20.96 -9.78
N SER A 348 26.37 21.24 -8.48
CA SER A 348 25.61 20.44 -7.51
C SER A 348 24.76 21.33 -6.63
N LEU A 349 23.65 20.78 -6.14
CA LEU A 349 22.78 21.42 -5.15
C LEU A 349 22.52 20.45 -4.00
N ASN A 350 22.56 20.95 -2.79
CA ASN A 350 22.26 20.17 -1.58
C ASN A 350 20.83 20.41 -1.11
N ALA A 351 20.23 19.40 -0.49
CA ALA A 351 18.94 19.49 0.19
C ALA A 351 19.15 19.23 1.69
N THR A 352 18.52 20.02 2.56
CA THR A 352 18.61 19.79 4.01
C THR A 352 17.66 18.69 4.49
N ASN A 353 16.50 18.52 3.83
CA ASN A 353 15.50 17.51 4.19
C ASN A 353 15.43 16.37 3.18
N GLU A 354 14.82 16.58 2.00
CA GLU A 354 14.51 15.49 1.07
C GLU A 354 14.77 15.87 -0.40
N ILE A 355 15.09 14.83 -1.19
CA ILE A 355 15.18 14.89 -2.65
C ILE A 355 14.04 14.05 -3.21
N ILE A 356 13.15 14.69 -3.98
CA ILE A 356 11.94 14.09 -4.53
C ILE A 356 12.16 13.86 -6.03
N VAL A 357 12.14 12.60 -6.46
CA VAL A 357 12.27 12.25 -7.87
C VAL A 357 10.89 12.25 -8.53
N SER A 358 10.70 13.15 -9.50
CA SER A 358 9.46 13.35 -10.25
C SER A 358 9.73 13.46 -11.76
N ALA A 359 10.75 12.75 -12.25
CA ALA A 359 11.21 12.79 -13.63
C ALA A 359 10.36 11.94 -14.60
N GLY A 360 9.26 11.36 -14.12
CA GLY A 360 8.34 10.53 -14.92
C GLY A 360 8.80 9.09 -15.08
N VAL A 361 7.96 8.30 -15.76
CA VAL A 361 8.07 6.82 -15.81
C VAL A 361 9.39 6.30 -16.40
N PHE A 362 10.05 7.03 -17.30
CA PHE A 362 11.27 6.55 -17.95
C PHE A 362 12.53 7.11 -17.27
N ARG A 363 12.50 8.37 -16.86
CA ARG A 363 13.69 9.05 -16.34
C ARG A 363 13.87 8.93 -14.84
N SER A 364 12.81 8.67 -14.07
CA SER A 364 12.95 8.32 -12.66
C SER A 364 13.78 7.05 -12.46
N PRO A 365 13.47 5.88 -13.08
CA PRO A 365 14.31 4.70 -12.93
C PRO A 365 15.70 4.88 -13.54
N GLN A 366 15.84 5.61 -14.66
CA GLN A 366 17.15 5.96 -15.23
C GLN A 366 18.02 6.72 -14.23
N LEU A 367 17.48 7.76 -13.59
CA LEU A 367 18.21 8.56 -12.62
C LEU A 367 18.59 7.74 -11.37
N LEU A 368 17.68 6.89 -10.89
CA LEU A 368 17.99 5.96 -9.78
C LEU A 368 19.15 5.03 -10.15
N MET A 369 19.12 4.42 -11.33
CA MET A 369 20.19 3.54 -11.80
C MET A 369 21.51 4.28 -11.98
N ALA A 370 21.51 5.46 -12.61
CA ALA A 370 22.70 6.31 -12.71
C ALA A 370 23.28 6.72 -11.33
N SER A 371 22.44 6.70 -10.29
CA SER A 371 22.80 6.99 -8.91
C SER A 371 23.19 5.75 -8.09
N GLY A 372 23.24 4.56 -8.70
CA GLY A 372 23.63 3.31 -8.04
C GLY A 372 22.48 2.57 -7.34
N ILE A 373 21.23 2.92 -7.61
CA ILE A 373 20.03 2.26 -7.07
C ILE A 373 19.29 1.55 -8.21
N GLY A 374 19.23 0.23 -8.19
CA GLY A 374 18.54 -0.56 -9.20
C GLY A 374 19.02 -2.00 -9.29
N PRO A 375 18.71 -2.73 -10.38
CA PRO A 375 19.11 -4.13 -10.52
C PRO A 375 20.64 -4.25 -10.54
N LYS A 376 21.20 -5.00 -9.59
CA LYS A 376 22.66 -5.17 -9.46
C LYS A 376 23.37 -5.55 -10.75
N GLU A 377 22.79 -6.45 -11.53
CA GLU A 377 23.39 -6.91 -12.81
C GLU A 377 23.54 -5.75 -13.80
N THR A 378 22.49 -4.95 -13.98
CA THR A 378 22.50 -3.76 -14.84
C THR A 378 23.54 -2.73 -14.38
N LEU A 379 23.62 -2.48 -13.07
CA LEU A 379 24.57 -1.51 -12.51
C LEU A 379 26.02 -1.95 -12.72
N VAL A 380 26.33 -3.21 -12.41
CA VAL A 380 27.69 -3.77 -12.58
C VAL A 380 28.09 -3.78 -14.06
N ALA A 381 27.19 -4.17 -14.97
CA ALA A 381 27.45 -4.20 -16.40
C ALA A 381 27.80 -2.82 -16.98
N ASN A 382 27.30 -1.74 -16.36
CA ASN A 382 27.57 -0.35 -16.76
C ASN A 382 28.69 0.31 -15.92
N GLY A 383 29.41 -0.45 -15.08
CA GLY A 383 30.48 0.09 -14.24
C GLY A 383 29.99 1.04 -13.14
N ILE A 384 28.71 0.94 -12.74
CA ILE A 384 28.11 1.75 -11.68
C ILE A 384 28.27 1.03 -10.34
N GLN A 385 28.75 1.75 -9.32
CA GLN A 385 28.79 1.23 -7.96
C GLN A 385 27.37 0.96 -7.45
N VAL A 386 27.14 -0.26 -6.98
CA VAL A 386 25.86 -0.68 -6.40
C VAL A 386 25.73 -0.10 -5.00
N LEU A 387 24.88 0.91 -4.85
CA LEU A 387 24.52 1.49 -3.56
C LEU A 387 23.38 0.68 -2.92
N SER A 388 22.36 0.34 -3.72
CA SER A 388 21.22 -0.48 -3.31
C SER A 388 20.76 -1.38 -4.46
N ASP A 389 20.69 -2.68 -4.21
CA ASP A 389 20.17 -3.67 -5.16
C ASP A 389 18.65 -3.72 -5.06
N LEU A 390 17.98 -2.97 -5.94
CA LEU A 390 16.52 -2.94 -6.04
C LEU A 390 16.12 -3.46 -7.43
N PRO A 391 15.86 -4.78 -7.57
CA PRO A 391 15.58 -5.39 -8.87
C PRO A 391 14.28 -4.88 -9.50
N GLY A 392 13.40 -4.25 -8.72
CA GLY A 392 12.17 -3.64 -9.21
C GLY A 392 12.36 -2.33 -10.00
N VAL A 393 13.52 -1.66 -9.88
CA VAL A 393 13.73 -0.37 -10.58
C VAL A 393 13.71 -0.59 -12.09
N GLY A 394 12.81 0.12 -12.76
CA GLY A 394 12.58 0.03 -14.19
C GLY A 394 11.69 -1.14 -14.61
N GLN A 395 11.22 -1.99 -13.71
CA GLN A 395 10.43 -3.18 -14.06
C GLN A 395 8.92 -2.94 -13.93
N ASN A 396 8.12 -3.90 -14.39
CA ASN A 396 6.66 -3.88 -14.26
C ASN A 396 6.00 -2.66 -14.91
N MET A 397 6.55 -2.18 -16.04
CA MET A 397 5.94 -1.11 -16.80
C MET A 397 4.58 -1.58 -17.33
N MET A 398 3.55 -0.77 -17.09
CA MET A 398 2.20 -0.96 -17.61
C MET A 398 1.82 0.26 -18.44
N ASP A 399 1.02 0.08 -19.48
CA ASP A 399 0.54 1.17 -20.33
C ASP A 399 -0.77 0.75 -21.00
N HIS A 400 -1.60 1.73 -21.35
CA HIS A 400 -2.79 1.50 -22.16
C HIS A 400 -2.44 1.71 -23.63
N ILE A 401 -2.93 0.82 -24.46
CA ILE A 401 -2.75 0.85 -25.91
C ILE A 401 -4.10 0.85 -26.59
N TRP A 402 -4.17 1.43 -27.78
CA TRP A 402 -5.42 1.60 -28.50
C TRP A 402 -5.29 1.40 -30.00
N THR A 403 -6.41 1.07 -30.65
CA THR A 403 -6.61 1.09 -32.11
C THR A 403 -7.98 1.66 -32.43
N GLY A 404 -8.20 2.16 -33.65
CA GLY A 404 -9.45 2.80 -34.05
C GLY A 404 -10.01 2.30 -35.38
N ILE A 405 -11.34 2.30 -35.47
CA ILE A 405 -12.08 2.08 -36.73
C ILE A 405 -12.57 3.43 -37.23
N THR A 406 -12.34 3.74 -38.50
CA THR A 406 -12.65 5.05 -39.10
C THR A 406 -13.72 4.96 -40.18
N HIS A 407 -14.67 5.89 -40.14
CA HIS A 407 -15.65 6.15 -41.19
C HIS A 407 -15.61 7.62 -41.64
N GLU A 408 -15.95 7.88 -42.90
CA GLU A 408 -16.31 9.23 -43.37
C GLU A 408 -17.72 9.57 -42.87
N VAL A 409 -17.94 10.84 -42.51
CA VAL A 409 -19.23 11.31 -41.99
C VAL A 409 -19.71 12.60 -42.64
N ASN A 410 -21.02 12.81 -42.65
CA ASN A 410 -21.67 13.99 -43.23
C ASN A 410 -21.79 15.19 -42.25
N VAL A 411 -21.17 15.09 -41.08
CA VAL A 411 -21.15 16.15 -40.06
C VAL A 411 -19.74 16.73 -39.90
N PRO A 412 -19.59 18.02 -39.54
CA PRO A 412 -18.27 18.60 -39.29
C PRO A 412 -17.51 17.91 -38.17
N THR A 413 -16.21 17.71 -38.35
CA THR A 413 -15.29 17.09 -37.39
C THR A 413 -13.96 17.85 -37.36
N ILE A 414 -13.13 17.62 -36.33
CA ILE A 414 -11.83 18.29 -36.21
C ILE A 414 -10.88 17.99 -37.39
N ALA A 415 -11.03 16.84 -38.06
CA ALA A 415 -10.30 16.53 -39.29
C ALA A 415 -10.43 17.60 -40.39
N TYR A 416 -11.54 18.34 -40.42
CA TYR A 416 -11.74 19.38 -41.42
C TYR A 416 -10.85 20.62 -41.21
N LEU A 417 -10.16 20.73 -40.06
CA LEU A 417 -9.06 21.69 -39.88
C LEU A 417 -7.87 21.43 -40.83
N GLY A 418 -7.85 20.30 -41.54
CA GLY A 418 -6.92 20.08 -42.65
C GLY A 418 -7.14 21.03 -43.84
N ASP A 419 -8.32 21.64 -43.98
CA ASP A 419 -8.57 22.67 -45.00
C ASP A 419 -7.97 24.01 -44.56
N PRO A 420 -7.03 24.61 -45.31
CA PRO A 420 -6.34 25.82 -44.88
C PRO A 420 -7.26 27.04 -44.67
N ALA A 421 -8.30 27.20 -45.49
CA ALA A 421 -9.20 28.34 -45.38
C ALA A 421 -10.12 28.21 -44.16
N PHE A 422 -10.65 27.00 -43.92
CA PHE A 422 -11.42 26.68 -42.74
C PHE A 422 -10.60 26.80 -41.46
N ALA A 423 -9.37 26.28 -41.45
CA ALA A 423 -8.45 26.39 -40.32
C ALA A 423 -8.16 27.86 -39.97
N ALA A 424 -7.89 28.70 -40.98
CA ALA A 424 -7.68 30.13 -40.78
C ALA A 424 -8.93 30.82 -40.20
N ALA A 425 -10.13 30.46 -40.67
CA ALA A 425 -11.39 30.99 -40.15
C ALA A 425 -11.64 30.56 -38.69
N GLN A 426 -11.43 29.28 -38.35
CA GLN A 426 -11.53 28.79 -36.97
C GLN A 426 -10.48 29.45 -36.07
N THR A 427 -9.25 29.65 -36.55
CA THR A 427 -8.20 30.36 -35.80
C THR A 427 -8.60 31.81 -35.52
N ALA A 428 -9.18 32.50 -36.51
CA ALA A 428 -9.68 33.86 -36.32
C ALA A 428 -10.82 33.92 -35.30
N GLU A 429 -11.78 32.99 -35.37
CA GLU A 429 -12.88 32.84 -34.41
C GLU A 429 -12.35 32.63 -32.98
N TYR A 430 -11.42 31.70 -32.80
CA TYR A 430 -10.83 31.41 -31.51
C TYR A 430 -10.06 32.61 -30.93
N ASN A 431 -9.28 33.31 -31.76
CA ASN A 431 -8.50 34.47 -31.32
C ASN A 431 -9.39 35.67 -30.97
N ALA A 432 -10.51 35.86 -31.68
CA ALA A 432 -11.41 36.99 -31.44
C ALA A 432 -12.40 36.73 -30.29
N HIS A 433 -12.89 35.49 -30.16
CA HIS A 433 -14.07 35.19 -29.35
C HIS A 433 -13.89 34.03 -28.36
N ARG A 434 -12.79 33.28 -28.43
CA ARG A 434 -12.57 32.07 -27.60
C ARG A 434 -13.69 31.05 -27.76
N THR A 435 -14.15 30.85 -28.98
CA THR A 435 -15.22 29.94 -29.39
C THR A 435 -14.73 29.04 -30.54
N GLY A 436 -15.56 28.08 -30.95
CA GLY A 436 -15.27 27.22 -32.10
C GLY A 436 -14.38 26.01 -31.79
N MET A 437 -13.95 25.31 -32.85
CA MET A 437 -13.31 23.99 -32.75
C MET A 437 -12.00 23.98 -31.95
N HIS A 438 -11.26 25.10 -31.93
CA HIS A 438 -10.02 25.21 -31.18
C HIS A 438 -10.20 25.18 -29.66
N THR A 439 -11.43 25.31 -29.14
CA THR A 439 -11.74 25.16 -27.71
C THR A 439 -11.86 23.69 -27.25
N ASN A 440 -11.61 22.73 -28.16
CA ASN A 440 -11.84 21.31 -27.96
C ASN A 440 -10.63 20.46 -28.41
N PRO A 441 -10.27 19.38 -27.70
CA PRO A 441 -9.17 18.46 -28.05
C PRO A 441 -9.48 17.42 -29.15
N GLY A 442 -10.57 17.58 -29.91
CA GLY A 442 -10.92 16.68 -31.02
C GLY A 442 -11.78 15.45 -30.65
N GLY A 443 -11.97 15.16 -29.37
CA GLY A 443 -12.85 14.10 -28.86
C GLY A 443 -13.41 14.43 -27.49
N THR A 444 -14.71 14.16 -27.28
CA THR A 444 -15.41 14.47 -26.01
C THR A 444 -16.25 13.34 -25.48
N ILE A 445 -16.31 12.19 -26.15
CA ILE A 445 -17.08 11.05 -25.65
C ILE A 445 -16.09 9.99 -25.21
N ILE A 446 -16.20 9.58 -23.95
CA ILE A 446 -15.52 8.42 -23.40
C ILE A 446 -16.53 7.44 -22.83
N SER A 447 -16.21 6.16 -22.94
CA SER A 447 -16.96 5.08 -22.34
C SER A 447 -16.05 3.94 -21.88
N PHE A 448 -16.51 3.19 -20.89
CA PHE A 448 -15.84 2.00 -20.40
C PHE A 448 -16.82 0.85 -20.31
N GLU A 449 -16.35 -0.36 -20.59
CA GLU A 449 -17.18 -1.57 -20.59
C GLU A 449 -16.45 -2.73 -19.91
N LYS A 450 -17.21 -3.52 -19.17
CA LYS A 450 -16.89 -4.93 -18.95
C LYS A 450 -17.46 -5.70 -20.12
N LEU A 451 -16.60 -6.33 -20.91
CA LEU A 451 -17.01 -6.99 -22.15
C LEU A 451 -18.14 -8.01 -21.90
N PRO A 452 -19.17 -8.08 -22.75
CA PRO A 452 -20.30 -8.98 -22.56
C PRO A 452 -19.86 -10.45 -22.44
N ILE A 453 -20.62 -11.24 -21.67
CA ILE A 453 -20.36 -12.68 -21.46
C ILE A 453 -20.30 -13.40 -22.82
N GLY A 454 -19.28 -14.25 -23.00
CA GLY A 454 -19.07 -15.04 -24.21
C GLY A 454 -18.36 -14.32 -25.36
N THR A 455 -17.95 -13.06 -25.17
CA THR A 455 -17.12 -12.33 -26.17
C THR A 455 -15.65 -12.67 -26.11
N ILE A 456 -15.19 -13.13 -24.94
CA ILE A 456 -13.84 -13.64 -24.65
C ILE A 456 -13.96 -15.00 -23.96
N SER A 457 -12.89 -15.77 -23.95
CA SER A 457 -12.82 -17.07 -23.30
C SER A 457 -13.04 -16.99 -21.79
N ASP A 458 -13.62 -18.05 -21.22
CA ASP A 458 -13.87 -18.15 -19.78
C ASP A 458 -12.57 -18.04 -18.97
N SER A 459 -11.46 -18.57 -19.51
CA SER A 459 -10.13 -18.46 -18.89
C SER A 459 -9.67 -17.01 -18.80
N THR A 460 -9.75 -16.26 -19.90
CA THR A 460 -9.36 -14.84 -19.91
C THR A 460 -10.25 -14.00 -19.02
N ARG A 461 -11.57 -14.26 -19.02
CA ARG A 461 -12.51 -13.61 -18.11
C ARG A 461 -12.15 -13.85 -16.64
N GLN A 462 -11.89 -15.11 -16.28
CA GLN A 462 -11.52 -15.48 -14.91
C GLN A 462 -10.22 -14.79 -14.48
N ASP A 463 -9.20 -14.79 -15.33
CA ASP A 463 -7.91 -14.15 -15.05
C ASP A 463 -8.05 -12.63 -14.85
N LEU A 464 -8.86 -11.96 -15.68
CA LEU A 464 -9.12 -10.53 -15.55
C LEU A 464 -9.80 -10.21 -14.21
N ASP A 465 -10.80 -10.99 -13.83
CA ASP A 465 -11.56 -10.76 -12.59
C ASP A 465 -10.70 -11.05 -11.34
N GLU A 466 -9.80 -12.04 -11.41
CA GLU A 466 -8.86 -12.33 -10.33
C GLU A 466 -7.78 -11.25 -10.20
N ALA A 467 -7.25 -10.74 -11.31
CA ALA A 467 -6.15 -9.78 -11.31
C ALA A 467 -6.58 -8.33 -11.01
N PHE A 468 -7.75 -7.91 -11.50
CA PHE A 468 -8.17 -6.50 -11.51
C PHE A 468 -9.49 -6.24 -10.76
N GLY A 469 -10.33 -7.26 -10.54
CA GLY A 469 -11.61 -7.13 -9.84
C GLY A 469 -12.81 -6.83 -10.74
N GLY A 470 -13.99 -6.79 -10.12
CA GLY A 470 -15.29 -6.85 -10.81
C GLY A 470 -15.76 -5.54 -11.48
N ASP A 471 -15.38 -4.37 -10.97
CA ASP A 471 -15.73 -3.04 -11.51
C ASP A 471 -14.62 -2.41 -12.36
N TRP A 472 -13.46 -3.05 -12.47
CA TRP A 472 -12.36 -2.61 -13.33
C TRP A 472 -12.71 -2.86 -14.81
N PRO A 473 -12.73 -1.84 -15.69
CA PRO A 473 -13.15 -2.03 -17.08
C PRO A 473 -12.15 -2.89 -17.87
N ASP A 474 -12.65 -3.71 -18.80
CA ASP A 474 -11.76 -4.44 -19.70
C ASP A 474 -11.30 -3.53 -20.84
N VAL A 475 -12.19 -2.66 -21.29
CA VAL A 475 -12.01 -1.80 -22.45
C VAL A 475 -12.48 -0.38 -22.17
N GLU A 476 -11.70 0.58 -22.63
CA GLU A 476 -12.08 1.98 -22.81
C GLU A 476 -12.39 2.21 -24.30
N TYR A 477 -13.53 2.83 -24.60
CA TYR A 477 -13.80 3.36 -25.94
C TYR A 477 -13.90 4.86 -25.92
N PHE A 478 -13.31 5.50 -26.92
CA PHE A 478 -13.34 6.94 -27.02
C PHE A 478 -13.43 7.46 -28.46
N ALA A 479 -14.21 8.52 -28.62
CA ALA A 479 -14.49 9.11 -29.91
C ALA A 479 -13.38 10.07 -30.35
N ILE A 480 -12.99 9.97 -31.62
CA ILE A 480 -12.00 10.83 -32.25
C ILE A 480 -12.61 11.41 -33.54
N GLY A 481 -12.64 12.73 -33.67
CA GLY A 481 -13.09 13.40 -34.90
C GLY A 481 -12.04 13.42 -36.02
N ALA A 482 -11.29 12.34 -36.21
CA ALA A 482 -10.18 12.28 -37.15
C ALA A 482 -10.00 10.90 -37.82
N TYR A 483 -9.15 10.87 -38.84
CA TYR A 483 -8.74 9.65 -39.54
C TYR A 483 -7.53 9.03 -38.84
N THR A 484 -7.70 7.88 -38.18
CA THR A 484 -6.65 7.29 -37.31
C THR A 484 -5.69 6.37 -38.06
N SER A 485 -6.21 5.52 -38.95
CA SER A 485 -5.44 4.54 -39.74
C SER A 485 -4.42 3.72 -38.94
N THR A 486 -3.17 3.65 -39.40
CA THR A 486 -2.06 2.94 -38.75
C THR A 486 -1.51 3.70 -37.53
N ASN A 487 -2.02 4.90 -37.22
CA ASN A 487 -1.53 5.77 -36.15
C ASN A 487 -0.08 6.24 -36.35
N ASP A 488 0.46 6.23 -37.57
CA ASP A 488 1.83 6.70 -37.83
C ASP A 488 1.97 8.21 -37.61
N ASP A 489 1.02 9.00 -38.11
CA ASP A 489 0.97 10.45 -37.94
C ASP A 489 -0.48 10.92 -37.77
N TYR A 490 -0.82 11.58 -36.67
CA TYR A 490 -2.23 11.91 -36.37
C TYR A 490 -2.82 13.03 -37.24
N LEU A 491 -1.99 13.79 -37.97
CA LEU A 491 -2.44 14.88 -38.83
C LEU A 491 -2.33 14.55 -40.31
N LEU A 492 -1.27 13.84 -40.70
CA LEU A 492 -0.93 13.63 -42.10
C LEU A 492 -1.35 12.28 -42.66
N SER A 493 -1.91 11.38 -41.84
CA SER A 493 -2.33 10.07 -42.32
C SER A 493 -3.63 10.11 -43.14
N ALA A 494 -4.43 11.17 -43.04
CA ALA A 494 -5.67 11.29 -43.81
C ALA A 494 -5.38 11.34 -45.32
N PRO A 495 -6.09 10.55 -46.14
CA PRO A 495 -5.84 10.50 -47.59
C PRO A 495 -6.25 11.79 -48.31
N ASP A 496 -7.23 12.50 -47.75
CA ASP A 496 -7.73 13.79 -48.23
C ASP A 496 -8.38 14.57 -47.08
N VAL A 497 -8.80 15.80 -47.36
CA VAL A 497 -9.47 16.67 -46.39
C VAL A 497 -10.98 16.44 -46.46
N ARG A 498 -11.48 15.59 -45.55
CA ARG A 498 -12.91 15.32 -45.35
C ARG A 498 -13.23 15.24 -43.86
N ASN A 499 -14.51 15.03 -43.57
CA ASN A 499 -14.95 14.75 -42.21
C ASN A 499 -14.82 13.26 -41.91
N TYR A 500 -14.07 12.95 -40.87
CA TYR A 500 -13.83 11.59 -40.43
C TYR A 500 -14.20 11.46 -38.95
N THR A 501 -14.82 10.35 -38.59
CA THR A 501 -14.99 9.96 -37.20
C THR A 501 -14.39 8.58 -37.01
N ALA A 502 -13.69 8.40 -35.91
CA ALA A 502 -13.24 7.12 -35.44
C ALA A 502 -13.76 6.85 -34.04
N MET A 503 -13.98 5.57 -33.74
CA MET A 503 -14.12 5.10 -32.37
C MET A 503 -12.89 4.25 -32.06
N ALA A 504 -12.14 4.68 -31.06
CA ALA A 504 -11.00 3.95 -30.54
C ALA A 504 -11.44 2.92 -29.50
N ALA A 505 -10.71 1.81 -29.43
CA ALA A 505 -10.78 0.83 -28.37
C ALA A 505 -9.40 0.68 -27.73
N SER A 506 -9.35 0.75 -26.41
CA SER A 506 -8.15 0.67 -25.59
C SER A 506 -8.29 -0.40 -24.52
N VAL A 507 -7.26 -1.21 -24.32
CA VAL A 507 -7.24 -2.23 -23.26
C VAL A 507 -6.78 -1.59 -21.95
N THR A 508 -7.66 -1.61 -20.95
CA THR A 508 -7.45 -0.98 -19.63
C THR A 508 -6.99 -1.95 -18.54
N ALA A 509 -6.99 -3.25 -18.83
CA ALA A 509 -6.55 -4.30 -17.92
C ALA A 509 -5.45 -5.18 -18.58
N PRO A 510 -4.34 -4.59 -19.06
CA PRO A 510 -3.33 -5.35 -19.80
C PRO A 510 -2.56 -6.32 -18.87
N PHE A 511 -2.26 -7.52 -19.36
CA PHE A 511 -1.38 -8.50 -18.73
C PHE A 511 0.08 -8.35 -19.17
N SER A 512 0.34 -7.83 -20.36
CA SER A 512 1.69 -7.51 -20.83
C SER A 512 2.43 -6.60 -19.83
N ARG A 513 3.71 -6.88 -19.56
CA ARG A 513 4.57 -6.09 -18.66
C ARG A 513 5.88 -5.75 -19.34
N GLY A 514 6.16 -4.46 -19.40
CA GLY A 514 7.39 -3.91 -19.96
C GLY A 514 8.45 -3.56 -18.92
N ASN A 515 9.53 -2.96 -19.39
CA ASN A 515 10.57 -2.40 -18.56
C ASN A 515 11.26 -1.17 -19.19
N VAL A 516 12.04 -0.49 -18.35
CA VAL A 516 12.96 0.59 -18.70
C VAL A 516 14.32 0.26 -18.10
N THR A 517 15.37 0.32 -18.91
CA THR A 517 16.76 0.17 -18.45
C THR A 517 17.64 1.29 -19.00
N ILE A 518 18.88 1.38 -18.56
CA ILE A 518 19.84 2.39 -19.03
C ILE A 518 20.66 1.89 -20.22
N ASN A 519 20.94 2.78 -21.16
CA ASN A 519 21.87 2.53 -22.27
C ASN A 519 23.31 2.94 -21.91
N SER A 520 23.47 3.89 -20.98
CA SER A 520 24.77 4.38 -20.51
C SER A 520 24.65 4.94 -19.09
N THR A 521 25.78 5.36 -18.52
CA THR A 521 25.82 6.05 -17.22
C THR A 521 25.44 7.54 -17.30
N ASN A 522 25.23 8.07 -18.50
CA ASN A 522 24.92 9.47 -18.74
C ASN A 522 23.41 9.68 -18.94
N THR A 523 22.75 10.42 -18.06
CA THR A 523 21.30 10.67 -18.14
C THR A 523 20.86 11.56 -19.31
N SER A 524 21.80 12.15 -20.05
CA SER A 524 21.49 12.82 -21.33
C SER A 524 21.16 11.82 -22.43
N ASP A 525 21.66 10.59 -22.33
CA ASP A 525 21.34 9.54 -23.29
C ASP A 525 19.94 8.99 -22.99
N HIS A 526 19.21 8.61 -24.03
CA HIS A 526 17.89 8.01 -23.84
C HIS A 526 17.97 6.67 -23.09
N PRO A 527 17.06 6.41 -22.13
CA PRO A 527 16.90 5.06 -21.61
C PRO A 527 16.40 4.11 -22.70
N ILE A 528 16.62 2.82 -22.48
CA ILE A 528 16.05 1.75 -23.30
C ILE A 528 14.65 1.46 -22.76
N VAL A 529 13.62 1.65 -23.58
CA VAL A 529 12.21 1.48 -23.19
C VAL A 529 11.60 0.32 -23.95
N ASN A 530 11.10 -0.68 -23.23
CA ASN A 530 10.39 -1.81 -23.82
C ASN A 530 9.03 -1.99 -23.13
N PRO A 531 7.94 -1.44 -23.67
CA PRO A 531 6.60 -1.62 -23.11
C PRO A 531 6.08 -3.07 -23.20
N ALA A 532 6.64 -3.88 -24.10
CA ALA A 532 6.23 -5.26 -24.35
C ALA A 532 4.74 -5.40 -24.71
N TRP A 533 4.19 -4.44 -25.44
CA TRP A 533 2.77 -4.42 -25.80
C TRP A 533 2.34 -5.68 -26.55
N ILE A 534 1.18 -6.24 -26.17
CA ILE A 534 0.56 -7.40 -26.83
C ILE A 534 1.52 -8.60 -26.90
N THR A 535 2.24 -8.86 -25.81
CA THR A 535 3.06 -10.06 -25.65
C THR A 535 2.31 -11.16 -24.91
N ASP A 536 1.31 -10.81 -24.10
CA ASP A 536 0.36 -11.75 -23.53
C ASP A 536 -0.83 -11.97 -24.49
N PRO A 537 -1.19 -13.23 -24.82
CA PRO A 537 -2.28 -13.52 -25.75
C PRO A 537 -3.66 -13.04 -25.26
N ARG A 538 -3.86 -12.92 -23.94
CA ARG A 538 -5.12 -12.42 -23.36
C ARG A 538 -5.40 -10.98 -23.77
N ASP A 539 -4.35 -10.17 -23.89
CA ASP A 539 -4.48 -8.77 -24.34
C ASP A 539 -5.02 -8.70 -25.78
N MET A 540 -4.51 -9.56 -26.68
CA MET A 540 -4.98 -9.63 -28.06
C MET A 540 -6.43 -10.13 -28.16
N GLU A 541 -6.82 -11.10 -27.33
CA GLU A 541 -8.20 -11.58 -27.27
C GLU A 541 -9.19 -10.47 -26.90
N VAL A 542 -8.89 -9.70 -25.84
CA VAL A 542 -9.68 -8.53 -25.44
C VAL A 542 -9.74 -7.49 -26.56
N PHE A 543 -8.62 -7.24 -27.24
CA PHE A 543 -8.54 -6.31 -28.37
C PHE A 543 -9.43 -6.71 -29.55
N ILE A 544 -9.43 -8.00 -29.93
CA ILE A 544 -10.28 -8.50 -31.02
C ILE A 544 -11.76 -8.37 -30.65
N ALA A 545 -12.12 -8.69 -29.40
CA ALA A 545 -13.49 -8.50 -28.90
C ALA A 545 -13.91 -7.03 -28.93
N ALA A 546 -13.05 -6.13 -28.44
CA ALA A 546 -13.27 -4.68 -28.48
C ALA A 546 -13.41 -4.14 -29.91
N PHE A 547 -12.59 -4.62 -30.84
CA PHE A 547 -12.66 -4.25 -32.26
C PHE A 547 -14.01 -4.66 -32.87
N LYS A 548 -14.49 -5.88 -32.59
CA LYS A 548 -15.82 -6.32 -33.04
C LYS A 548 -16.93 -5.49 -32.40
N ARG A 549 -16.79 -5.12 -31.12
CA ARG A 549 -17.72 -4.27 -30.39
C ARG A 549 -17.83 -2.86 -30.97
N VAL A 550 -16.72 -2.26 -31.41
CA VAL A 550 -16.74 -0.98 -32.13
C VAL A 550 -17.52 -1.08 -33.45
N ARG A 551 -17.43 -2.20 -34.18
CA ARG A 551 -18.24 -2.40 -35.40
C ARG A 551 -19.72 -2.58 -35.11
N GLU A 552 -20.09 -3.18 -33.98
CA GLU A 552 -21.48 -3.22 -33.53
C GLU A 552 -22.01 -1.81 -33.28
N LEU A 553 -21.20 -0.94 -32.68
CA LEU A 553 -21.55 0.45 -32.46
C LEU A 553 -21.82 1.19 -33.79
N PHE A 554 -20.95 1.07 -34.79
CA PHE A 554 -21.18 1.70 -36.10
C PHE A 554 -22.39 1.12 -36.88
N LYS A 555 -22.93 -0.04 -36.46
CA LYS A 555 -24.15 -0.62 -37.03
C LYS A 555 -25.44 -0.14 -36.37
N THR A 556 -25.37 0.65 -35.30
CA THR A 556 -26.53 1.24 -34.63
C THR A 556 -27.28 2.20 -35.56
N GLU A 557 -28.59 2.33 -35.37
CA GLU A 557 -29.42 3.17 -36.26
C GLU A 557 -29.08 4.66 -36.09
N SER A 558 -28.66 5.08 -34.90
CA SER A 558 -28.23 6.45 -34.65
C SER A 558 -26.95 6.83 -35.40
N LEU A 559 -25.96 5.92 -35.51
CA LEU A 559 -24.71 6.23 -36.20
C LEU A 559 -24.83 6.13 -37.71
N LYS A 560 -25.59 5.17 -38.26
CA LYS A 560 -25.83 5.05 -39.70
C LYS A 560 -26.33 6.34 -40.36
N GLN A 561 -27.02 7.20 -39.61
CA GLN A 561 -27.53 8.49 -40.10
C GLN A 561 -26.44 9.47 -40.55
N ILE A 562 -25.23 9.34 -40.03
CA ILE A 562 -24.12 10.25 -40.36
C ILE A 562 -23.04 9.63 -41.23
N LEU A 563 -23.03 8.31 -41.43
CA LEU A 563 -21.98 7.64 -42.20
C LEU A 563 -22.12 7.94 -43.70
N ILE A 564 -20.98 8.16 -44.35
CA ILE A 564 -20.87 8.22 -45.81
C ILE A 564 -20.14 6.96 -46.28
N GLY A 565 -20.87 6.08 -46.96
CA GLY A 565 -20.31 4.83 -47.48
C GLY A 565 -19.95 3.81 -46.39
N ASP A 566 -19.06 2.88 -46.76
CA ASP A 566 -18.61 1.78 -45.90
C ASP A 566 -17.45 2.17 -44.97
N GLU A 567 -17.02 1.25 -44.10
CA GLU A 567 -15.82 1.37 -43.26
C GLU A 567 -14.58 1.66 -44.12
N ILE A 568 -13.85 2.74 -43.80
CA ILE A 568 -12.67 3.16 -44.56
C ILE A 568 -11.41 2.47 -44.04
N TYR A 569 -11.25 2.45 -42.72
CA TYR A 569 -10.13 1.78 -42.07
C TYR A 569 -10.61 0.92 -40.90
N PRO A 570 -10.15 -0.34 -40.79
CA PRO A 570 -9.24 -1.04 -41.71
C PRO A 570 -9.90 -1.57 -42.98
N GLY A 571 -11.23 -1.44 -43.09
CA GLY A 571 -12.01 -1.79 -44.25
C GLY A 571 -12.91 -3.01 -43.99
N ALA A 572 -14.09 -3.02 -44.61
CA ALA A 572 -15.11 -4.04 -44.41
C ALA A 572 -14.65 -5.48 -44.78
N ASN A 573 -13.55 -5.63 -45.51
CA ASN A 573 -12.97 -6.91 -45.90
C ASN A 573 -12.15 -7.61 -44.79
N VAL A 574 -11.74 -6.88 -43.75
CA VAL A 574 -11.06 -7.44 -42.57
C VAL A 574 -12.12 -8.08 -41.68
N THR A 575 -12.33 -9.40 -41.75
CA THR A 575 -13.51 -10.05 -41.12
C THR A 575 -13.15 -11.17 -40.15
N THR A 576 -12.11 -11.95 -40.46
CA THR A 576 -11.64 -13.04 -39.60
C THR A 576 -10.75 -12.53 -38.46
N ASP A 577 -10.70 -13.25 -37.34
CA ASP A 577 -9.89 -12.88 -36.17
C ASP A 577 -8.41 -12.70 -36.53
N ALA A 578 -7.86 -13.54 -37.42
CA ALA A 578 -6.50 -13.39 -37.91
C ALA A 578 -6.27 -12.11 -38.73
N GLN A 579 -7.25 -11.69 -39.55
CA GLN A 579 -7.17 -10.43 -40.28
C GLN A 579 -7.31 -9.23 -39.33
N ILE A 580 -8.19 -9.32 -38.34
CA ILE A 580 -8.39 -8.30 -37.30
C ILE A 580 -7.09 -8.15 -36.52
N GLU A 581 -6.51 -9.23 -36.00
CA GLU A 581 -5.22 -9.24 -35.32
C GLU A 581 -4.13 -8.55 -36.16
N ALA A 582 -3.99 -8.94 -37.43
CA ALA A 582 -3.01 -8.32 -38.32
C ALA A 582 -3.23 -6.81 -38.52
N SER A 583 -4.48 -6.35 -38.50
CA SER A 583 -4.82 -4.93 -38.51
C SER A 583 -4.45 -4.24 -37.19
N ILE A 584 -4.77 -4.86 -36.07
CA ILE A 584 -4.48 -4.36 -34.72
C ILE A 584 -2.97 -4.18 -34.55
N ARG A 585 -2.16 -5.21 -34.85
CA ARG A 585 -0.69 -5.13 -34.75
C ARG A 585 -0.08 -4.02 -35.59
N ARG A 586 -0.73 -3.59 -36.68
CA ARG A 586 -0.27 -2.48 -37.54
C ARG A 586 -0.73 -1.10 -37.07
N SER A 587 -1.84 -1.02 -36.33
CA SER A 587 -2.47 0.25 -35.97
C SER A 587 -2.34 0.61 -34.50
N VAL A 588 -1.96 -0.33 -33.65
CA VAL A 588 -1.88 -0.09 -32.21
C VAL A 588 -0.84 0.98 -31.90
N SER A 589 -1.24 1.94 -31.07
CA SER A 589 -0.38 2.97 -30.48
C SER A 589 -0.66 3.08 -28.98
N THR A 590 0.17 3.86 -28.28
CA THR A 590 -0.01 4.15 -26.86
C THR A 590 -1.06 5.23 -26.64
N VAL A 591 -1.79 5.15 -25.51
CA VAL A 591 -2.61 6.25 -24.97
C VAL A 591 -1.74 7.22 -24.13
N TYR A 592 -0.43 6.95 -24.03
CA TYR A 592 0.54 7.69 -23.24
C TYR A 592 0.27 7.63 -21.73
N HIS A 593 -0.15 6.47 -21.21
CA HIS A 593 -0.41 6.22 -19.78
C HIS A 593 0.59 5.24 -19.11
N PRO A 594 1.90 5.38 -19.34
CA PRO A 594 2.87 4.45 -18.79
C PRO A 594 3.05 4.65 -17.27
N ALA A 595 3.09 3.56 -16.53
CA ALA A 595 3.20 3.57 -15.07
C ALA A 595 4.09 2.44 -14.51
N CYS A 596 4.26 2.45 -13.19
CA CYS A 596 4.77 1.34 -12.36
C CYS A 596 6.27 0.97 -12.45
N THR A 597 7.09 1.68 -13.21
CA THR A 597 8.55 1.44 -13.29
C THR A 597 9.32 1.70 -11.98
N CYS A 598 8.72 2.44 -11.04
CA CYS A 598 9.16 2.56 -9.65
C CYS A 598 8.00 2.20 -8.72
N LYS A 599 7.57 0.93 -8.76
CA LYS A 599 6.38 0.45 -8.06
C LYS A 599 6.45 0.66 -6.53
N MET A 600 5.35 1.15 -5.94
CA MET A 600 5.10 1.08 -4.50
C MET A 600 4.65 -0.33 -4.11
N GLY A 601 5.14 -0.86 -2.99
CA GLY A 601 4.68 -2.13 -2.46
C GLY A 601 4.91 -2.24 -0.97
N GLY A 602 4.24 -3.22 -0.36
CA GLY A 602 4.43 -3.56 1.03
C GLY A 602 5.83 -4.09 1.31
N ASP A 603 6.18 -4.15 2.59
CA ASP A 603 7.50 -4.54 3.09
C ASP A 603 8.02 -5.91 2.59
N SER A 604 7.10 -6.79 2.19
CA SER A 604 7.39 -8.14 1.69
C SER A 604 7.50 -8.25 0.16
N ASP A 605 7.19 -7.20 -0.60
CA ASP A 605 7.24 -7.25 -2.07
C ASP A 605 8.69 -7.06 -2.56
N PRO A 606 9.37 -8.10 -3.08
CA PRO A 606 10.76 -8.00 -3.52
C PRO A 606 10.95 -7.03 -4.68
N MET A 607 9.89 -6.76 -5.45
CA MET A 607 9.88 -5.86 -6.60
C MET A 607 9.45 -4.43 -6.24
N ALA A 608 9.12 -4.14 -4.98
CA ALA A 608 8.87 -2.78 -4.54
C ALA A 608 10.14 -1.94 -4.64
N VAL A 609 10.00 -0.78 -5.28
CA VAL A 609 11.02 0.28 -5.33
C VAL A 609 10.75 1.32 -4.25
N LEU A 610 9.47 1.53 -3.94
CA LEU A 610 8.99 2.49 -2.96
C LEU A 610 8.15 1.79 -1.88
N ASP A 611 8.17 2.30 -0.66
CA ASP A 611 7.23 1.90 0.39
C ASP A 611 5.83 2.56 0.20
N GLY A 612 4.88 2.23 1.09
CA GLY A 612 3.54 2.81 1.07
C GLY A 612 3.49 4.34 1.28
N LYS A 613 4.60 4.96 1.70
CA LYS A 613 4.75 6.41 1.89
C LYS A 613 5.59 7.06 0.78
N ALA A 614 5.82 6.34 -0.33
CA ALA A 614 6.62 6.76 -1.47
C ALA A 614 8.10 7.07 -1.16
N ARG A 615 8.66 6.49 -0.09
CA ARG A 615 10.11 6.54 0.21
C ARG A 615 10.82 5.38 -0.47
N ASP A 616 12.09 5.53 -0.80
CA ASP A 616 12.85 4.48 -1.46
C ASP A 616 13.01 3.23 -0.57
N GLY A 617 12.88 2.05 -1.18
CA GLY A 617 12.94 0.77 -0.49
C GLY A 617 14.30 0.43 0.12
N SER A 618 15.30 1.31 0.01
CA SER A 618 16.60 1.19 0.67
C SER A 618 16.50 1.23 2.21
N GLY A 619 15.42 1.83 2.74
CA GLY A 619 15.04 1.79 4.16
C GLY A 619 14.17 0.59 4.56
N MET A 620 13.72 -0.25 3.62
CA MET A 620 13.07 -1.51 3.95
C MET A 620 14.16 -2.46 4.44
N SER A 621 14.13 -2.81 5.73
CA SER A 621 15.14 -3.65 6.39
C SER A 621 15.18 -5.09 5.84
N ARG A 622 15.69 -5.25 4.62
CA ARG A 622 15.98 -6.54 3.99
C ARG A 622 17.32 -7.13 4.48
N THR A 623 17.98 -6.45 5.43
CA THR A 623 19.30 -6.80 6.00
C THR A 623 19.29 -6.93 7.52
N SER A 624 18.14 -6.90 8.20
CA SER A 624 18.12 -7.07 9.66
C SER A 624 18.62 -8.46 10.09
N PRO A 625 19.24 -8.58 11.29
CA PRO A 625 19.65 -9.85 11.86
C PRO A 625 18.51 -10.88 11.95
N ILE A 626 17.30 -10.45 12.33
CA ILE A 626 16.12 -11.33 12.36
C ILE A 626 15.76 -11.87 10.97
N TRP A 627 15.81 -11.04 9.94
CA TRP A 627 15.51 -11.46 8.57
C TRP A 627 16.52 -12.49 8.05
N THR A 628 17.80 -12.28 8.35
CA THR A 628 18.88 -13.23 8.02
C THR A 628 18.69 -14.57 8.72
N ALA A 629 18.32 -14.55 10.00
CA ALA A 629 18.05 -15.76 10.77
C ALA A 629 16.79 -16.49 10.24
N TYR A 630 15.74 -15.75 9.89
CA TYR A 630 14.51 -16.30 9.31
C TYR A 630 14.80 -17.02 7.98
N GLN A 631 15.57 -16.40 7.08
CA GLN A 631 16.01 -17.01 5.82
C GLN A 631 16.86 -18.27 6.04
N THR A 632 17.70 -18.28 7.08
CA THR A 632 18.53 -19.44 7.42
C THR A 632 17.68 -20.62 7.88
N LEU A 633 16.64 -20.36 8.69
CA LEU A 633 15.69 -21.40 9.13
C LEU A 633 14.84 -21.94 7.97
N LEU A 634 14.49 -21.11 6.97
CA LEU A 634 13.85 -21.57 5.74
C LEU A 634 14.78 -22.49 4.92
N LYS A 635 16.03 -22.07 4.70
CA LYS A 635 17.03 -22.85 3.94
C LYS A 635 17.35 -24.20 4.57
N THR A 636 17.39 -24.26 5.91
CA THR A 636 17.64 -25.49 6.67
C THR A 636 16.40 -26.38 6.79
N GLY A 637 15.26 -25.97 6.24
CA GLY A 637 13.99 -26.71 6.34
C GLY A 637 13.40 -26.74 7.75
N ARG A 638 13.89 -25.89 8.66
CA ARG A 638 13.39 -25.76 10.03
C ARG A 638 12.15 -24.86 10.09
N LEU A 639 11.96 -23.96 9.13
CA LEU A 639 10.72 -23.21 8.87
C LEU A 639 10.19 -23.51 7.46
N GLN A 640 8.89 -23.34 7.27
CA GLN A 640 8.24 -23.41 5.95
C GLN A 640 7.94 -21.99 5.44
N GLN A 641 7.97 -21.81 4.12
CA GLN A 641 7.72 -20.52 3.51
C GLN A 641 6.28 -20.06 3.77
N ASN A 642 6.12 -18.94 4.45
CA ASN A 642 4.82 -18.34 4.75
C ASN A 642 4.92 -16.81 4.62
N ALA A 643 3.97 -16.21 3.91
CA ALA A 643 3.98 -14.78 3.59
C ALA A 643 3.75 -13.91 4.84
N GLU A 644 2.92 -14.36 5.78
CA GLU A 644 2.61 -13.65 7.01
C GLU A 644 3.78 -13.71 8.01
N GLN A 645 4.48 -14.84 8.12
CA GLN A 645 5.73 -14.97 8.89
C GLN A 645 6.84 -14.09 8.33
N ALA A 646 6.94 -14.00 7.00
CA ALA A 646 7.85 -13.08 6.34
C ALA A 646 7.50 -11.62 6.67
N ALA A 647 6.23 -11.22 6.52
CA ALA A 647 5.79 -9.87 6.88
C ALA A 647 6.07 -9.53 8.37
N LEU A 648 5.83 -10.48 9.27
CA LEU A 648 6.12 -10.31 10.70
C LEU A 648 7.63 -10.16 10.96
N ALA A 649 8.46 -10.99 10.34
CA ALA A 649 9.92 -10.92 10.47
C ALA A 649 10.47 -9.58 9.96
N THR A 650 9.93 -9.03 8.88
CA THR A 650 10.31 -7.71 8.37
C THR A 650 9.92 -6.59 9.35
N HIS A 651 8.69 -6.64 9.89
CA HIS A 651 8.22 -5.61 10.82
C HIS A 651 9.02 -5.62 12.13
N LEU A 652 9.37 -6.80 12.63
CA LEU A 652 10.28 -6.96 13.77
C LEU A 652 11.71 -6.50 13.43
N GLY A 653 12.17 -6.67 12.18
CA GLY A 653 13.43 -6.13 11.69
C GLY A 653 13.48 -4.60 11.73
N GLN A 654 12.41 -3.93 11.34
CA GLN A 654 12.31 -2.47 11.46
C GLN A 654 12.33 -2.01 12.93
N LEU A 655 11.67 -2.75 13.83
CA LEU A 655 11.72 -2.46 15.27
C LEU A 655 13.14 -2.64 15.82
N GLN A 656 13.84 -3.68 15.38
CA GLN A 656 15.25 -3.92 15.71
C GLN A 656 16.15 -2.77 15.23
N ASP A 657 15.95 -2.27 14.02
CA ASP A 657 16.74 -1.15 13.49
C ASP A 657 16.48 0.16 14.24
N LYS A 658 15.21 0.43 14.59
CA LYS A 658 14.83 1.55 15.46
C LYS A 658 15.51 1.48 16.83
N LEU A 659 15.62 0.29 17.42
CA LEU A 659 16.30 0.07 18.70
C LEU A 659 17.81 0.34 18.63
N VAL A 660 18.46 0.02 17.52
CA VAL A 660 19.89 0.24 17.29
C VAL A 660 20.20 1.71 17.02
N HIS A 661 19.47 2.33 16.09
CA HIS A 661 19.78 3.68 15.60
C HIS A 661 19.14 4.79 16.46
N GLY A 662 18.06 4.48 17.18
CA GLY A 662 17.32 5.42 18.00
C GLY A 662 18.08 5.97 19.21
N ARG A 663 19.22 5.36 19.61
CA ARG A 663 20.04 5.89 20.72
C ARG A 663 20.78 7.20 20.40
N ARG A 664 20.94 7.55 19.11
CA ARG A 664 21.48 8.86 18.69
C ARG A 664 20.42 9.98 18.69
N TRP A 665 19.13 9.65 18.74
CA TRP A 665 18.04 10.63 18.80
C TRP A 665 17.64 10.89 20.26
N SER A 666 18.34 11.83 20.88
CA SER A 666 18.17 12.15 22.30
C SER A 666 16.88 12.92 22.61
N ARG A 667 16.23 12.51 23.70
CA ARG A 667 15.51 13.29 24.75
C ARG A 667 14.44 14.34 24.40
N LEU A 668 14.19 14.69 23.15
CA LEU A 668 13.21 15.71 22.76
C LEU A 668 12.17 15.11 21.80
N LYS A 669 10.93 14.98 22.30
CA LYS A 669 9.72 14.35 21.69
C LYS A 669 9.64 12.82 21.85
N ARG A 670 9.19 12.38 23.03
CA ARG A 670 8.86 10.98 23.35
C ARG A 670 7.35 10.68 23.40
N ASN A 671 6.50 11.58 22.89
CA ASN A 671 5.07 11.33 22.78
C ASN A 671 4.66 11.08 21.33
N ASP A 672 3.96 9.95 21.12
CA ASP A 672 3.25 9.48 19.92
C ASP A 672 3.99 8.64 18.86
N SER A 673 5.06 7.92 19.18
CA SER A 673 5.55 6.84 18.31
C SER A 673 5.25 5.44 18.86
N GLU A 674 4.80 4.54 17.98
CA GLU A 674 4.52 3.12 18.24
C GLU A 674 5.68 2.47 19.03
N SER A 675 5.37 1.97 20.22
CA SER A 675 6.30 1.48 21.25
C SER A 675 6.25 -0.06 21.41
N GLY A 676 5.77 -0.81 20.41
CA GLY A 676 5.66 -2.26 20.51
C GLY A 676 4.87 -2.93 19.39
N ILE A 677 4.79 -4.26 19.44
CA ILE A 677 4.02 -5.10 18.51
C ILE A 677 3.22 -6.14 19.30
N TYR A 678 1.92 -6.25 19.01
CA TYR A 678 1.03 -7.27 19.56
C TYR A 678 0.62 -8.23 18.44
N ILE A 679 1.10 -9.47 18.52
CA ILE A 679 0.94 -10.49 17.48
C ILE A 679 -0.18 -11.43 17.89
N TYR A 680 -1.25 -11.54 17.09
CA TYR A 680 -2.36 -12.45 17.38
C TYR A 680 -2.70 -13.40 16.23
N GLY A 681 -3.25 -14.58 16.53
CA GLY A 681 -3.67 -15.56 15.53
C GLY A 681 -3.92 -16.95 16.11
N GLY A 682 -4.42 -17.89 15.30
CA GLY A 682 -4.77 -19.25 15.76
C GLY A 682 -3.57 -20.07 16.31
N VAL A 683 -3.85 -21.18 16.99
CA VAL A 683 -2.81 -22.10 17.49
C VAL A 683 -2.01 -22.66 16.30
N GLY A 684 -0.68 -22.77 16.45
CA GLY A 684 0.18 -23.40 15.44
C GLY A 684 0.61 -22.52 14.25
N THR A 685 0.29 -21.22 14.26
CA THR A 685 0.66 -20.30 13.16
C THR A 685 2.13 -19.83 13.16
N GLY A 686 2.91 -20.16 14.20
CA GLY A 686 4.33 -19.80 14.30
C GLY A 686 4.65 -18.50 15.05
N LYS A 687 3.67 -17.86 15.70
CA LYS A 687 3.84 -16.60 16.47
C LYS A 687 5.02 -16.63 17.44
N SER A 688 5.02 -17.58 18.39
CA SER A 688 6.05 -17.70 19.43
C SER A 688 7.43 -17.90 18.83
N ARG A 689 7.53 -18.65 17.74
CA ARG A 689 8.81 -18.96 17.09
C ARG A 689 9.45 -17.74 16.44
N ILE A 690 8.66 -16.89 15.78
CA ILE A 690 9.16 -15.63 15.22
C ILE A 690 9.50 -14.63 16.34
N ALA A 691 8.74 -14.63 17.44
CA ALA A 691 9.07 -13.82 18.62
C ALA A 691 10.35 -14.29 19.34
N ASP A 692 10.60 -15.60 19.40
CA ASP A 692 11.86 -16.18 19.91
C ASP A 692 13.03 -15.77 19.02
N LEU A 693 12.86 -15.83 17.70
CA LEU A 693 13.86 -15.40 16.73
C LEU A 693 14.20 -13.91 16.87
N PHE A 694 13.19 -13.06 17.02
CA PHE A 694 13.40 -11.64 17.29
C PHE A 694 14.20 -11.44 18.56
N ALA A 695 13.77 -12.06 19.66
CA ALA A 695 14.47 -11.93 20.93
C ALA A 695 15.92 -12.41 20.78
N ALA A 696 16.16 -13.58 20.19
CA ALA A 696 17.49 -14.17 20.01
C ALA A 696 18.43 -13.33 19.15
N THR A 697 17.90 -12.61 18.17
CA THR A 697 18.68 -11.81 17.21
C THR A 697 18.90 -10.36 17.65
N LEU A 698 18.29 -9.91 18.75
CA LEU A 698 18.51 -8.57 19.29
C LEU A 698 20.00 -8.32 19.61
N PRO A 699 20.52 -7.12 19.31
CA PRO A 699 21.93 -6.79 19.58
C PRO A 699 22.27 -6.91 21.07
N PRO A 700 23.52 -7.26 21.43
CA PRO A 700 23.96 -7.41 22.82
C PRO A 700 23.74 -6.17 23.68
N GLU A 701 23.71 -4.98 23.07
CA GLU A 701 23.53 -3.70 23.77
C GLU A 701 22.07 -3.45 24.19
N VAL A 702 21.11 -4.20 23.65
CA VAL A 702 19.68 -4.08 23.95
C VAL A 702 19.29 -5.10 25.02
N THR A 703 19.02 -4.63 26.23
CA THR A 703 18.53 -5.50 27.31
C THR A 703 17.14 -6.00 26.97
N ARG A 704 16.94 -7.32 27.11
CA ARG A 704 15.70 -8.00 26.74
C ARG A 704 15.29 -9.02 27.79
N ARG A 705 13.99 -9.25 27.92
CA ARG A 705 13.42 -10.33 28.73
C ARG A 705 12.39 -11.08 27.90
N ARG A 706 12.62 -12.38 27.66
CA ARG A 706 11.68 -13.30 27.01
C ARG A 706 11.11 -14.22 28.09
N THR A 707 9.80 -14.18 28.31
CA THR A 707 9.13 -14.95 29.37
C THR A 707 7.66 -15.19 29.01
N HIS A 708 7.08 -16.24 29.58
CA HIS A 708 5.66 -16.50 29.47
C HIS A 708 4.86 -15.51 30.32
N PHE A 709 3.66 -15.12 29.87
CA PHE A 709 2.87 -14.09 30.55
C PHE A 709 2.53 -14.46 32.01
N PHE A 710 2.25 -15.73 32.29
CA PHE A 710 1.92 -16.21 33.64
C PHE A 710 3.12 -16.10 34.60
N GLU A 711 4.32 -16.48 34.15
CA GLU A 711 5.55 -16.36 34.94
C GLU A 711 5.86 -14.89 35.23
N PHE A 712 5.68 -14.03 34.23
CA PHE A 712 5.82 -12.59 34.38
C PHE A 712 4.89 -12.07 35.47
N MET A 713 3.59 -12.38 35.42
CA MET A 713 2.63 -11.94 36.44
C MET A 713 2.97 -12.48 37.83
N THR A 714 3.48 -13.71 37.93
CA THR A 714 3.94 -14.28 39.22
C THR A 714 5.08 -13.46 39.83
N ASP A 715 6.08 -13.08 39.03
CA ASP A 715 7.15 -12.16 39.44
C ASP A 715 6.60 -10.81 39.90
N ILE A 716 5.63 -10.23 39.17
CA ILE A 716 4.98 -8.97 39.57
C ILE A 716 4.29 -9.09 40.92
N HIS A 717 3.53 -10.16 41.16
CA HIS A 717 2.84 -10.37 42.43
C HIS A 717 3.82 -10.55 43.60
N GLN A 718 4.94 -11.25 43.39
CA GLN A 718 6.00 -11.38 44.40
C GLN A 718 6.63 -10.02 44.73
N ARG A 719 6.99 -9.22 43.72
CA ARG A 719 7.54 -7.87 43.91
C ARG A 719 6.54 -6.96 44.63
N LEU A 720 5.26 -7.06 44.27
CA LEU A 720 4.19 -6.30 44.91
C LEU A 720 4.01 -6.69 46.38
N HIS A 721 4.12 -7.98 46.71
CA HIS A 721 4.06 -8.45 48.09
C HIS A 721 5.22 -7.91 48.93
N VAL A 722 6.45 -7.95 48.40
CA VAL A 722 7.65 -7.41 49.06
C VAL A 722 7.58 -5.89 49.22
N ALA A 723 7.05 -5.18 48.22
CA ALA A 723 6.86 -3.73 48.30
C ALA A 723 5.85 -3.37 49.40
N ARG A 724 4.76 -4.14 49.52
CA ARG A 724 3.73 -3.95 50.55
C ARG A 724 4.17 -4.34 51.96
N SER A 725 5.14 -5.24 52.11
CA SER A 725 5.67 -5.65 53.42
C SER A 725 6.68 -4.67 54.01
N LYS A 726 7.12 -3.64 53.26
CA LYS A 726 8.00 -2.58 53.76
C LYS A 726 7.15 -1.44 54.35
N SER A 727 7.29 -1.18 55.65
CA SER A 727 6.51 -0.19 56.42
C SER A 727 6.73 1.28 56.05
N SER A 728 7.59 1.59 55.06
CA SER A 728 8.03 2.95 54.72
C SER A 728 7.78 3.37 53.26
N PHE A 729 6.97 2.62 52.51
CA PHE A 729 6.79 2.93 51.09
C PHE A 729 5.82 4.11 50.84
N ALA A 730 6.36 5.25 50.41
CA ALA A 730 5.59 6.42 49.97
C ALA A 730 5.49 6.45 48.44
N GLY A 731 4.43 5.89 47.86
CA GLY A 731 4.17 5.90 46.41
C GLY A 731 3.28 4.76 45.92
N ASP A 732 3.04 4.70 44.61
CA ASP A 732 2.38 3.56 43.96
C ASP A 732 3.43 2.48 43.59
N PRO A 733 3.41 1.30 44.24
CA PRO A 733 4.42 0.28 44.01
C PRO A 733 4.42 -0.24 42.57
N LEU A 734 3.30 -0.19 41.84
CA LEU A 734 3.23 -0.67 40.46
C LEU A 734 3.98 0.25 39.48
N VAL A 735 4.04 1.55 39.75
CA VAL A 735 4.82 2.50 38.94
C VAL A 735 6.30 2.29 39.17
N GLU A 736 6.72 2.03 40.42
CA GLU A 736 8.12 1.70 40.70
C GLU A 736 8.51 0.36 40.07
N ILE A 737 7.69 -0.68 40.22
CA ILE A 737 7.93 -2.00 39.63
C ILE A 737 8.00 -1.89 38.09
N GLY A 738 7.10 -1.15 37.45
CA GLY A 738 7.16 -0.90 36.00
C GLY A 738 8.44 -0.17 35.57
N SER A 739 8.91 0.75 36.40
CA SER A 739 10.19 1.43 36.21
C SER A 739 11.40 0.50 36.35
N GLN A 740 11.38 -0.38 37.35
CA GLN A 740 12.42 -1.38 37.59
C GLN A 740 12.50 -2.37 36.41
N ILE A 741 11.37 -2.87 35.93
CA ILE A 741 11.33 -3.79 34.78
C ILE A 741 11.90 -3.15 33.51
N GLN A 742 11.61 -1.87 33.26
CA GLN A 742 12.18 -1.15 32.13
C GLN A 742 13.71 -0.99 32.25
N SER A 743 14.21 -0.79 33.47
CA SER A 743 15.65 -0.71 33.73
C SER A 743 16.36 -2.06 33.58
N GLU A 744 15.69 -3.15 33.94
CA GLU A 744 16.18 -4.53 33.77
C GLU A 744 16.14 -4.96 32.30
N SER A 745 15.09 -4.58 31.58
CA SER A 745 14.82 -5.00 30.20
C SER A 745 14.15 -3.89 29.41
N CYS A 746 14.88 -3.34 28.43
CA CYS A 746 14.34 -2.34 27.50
C CYS A 746 13.27 -2.94 26.58
N VAL A 747 13.41 -4.23 26.23
CA VAL A 747 12.47 -4.97 25.39
C VAL A 747 11.87 -6.13 26.17
N LEU A 748 10.55 -6.10 26.37
CA LEU A 748 9.80 -7.16 27.02
C LEU A 748 9.09 -8.01 25.95
N CYS A 749 9.55 -9.24 25.77
CA CYS A 749 8.98 -10.21 24.85
C CYS A 749 8.09 -11.20 25.62
N LEU A 750 6.77 -10.99 25.58
CA LEU A 750 5.80 -11.80 26.31
C LEU A 750 5.19 -12.87 25.41
N ASP A 751 5.29 -14.13 25.82
CA ASP A 751 4.58 -15.22 25.14
C ASP A 751 3.23 -15.50 25.80
N GLU A 752 2.23 -15.82 24.97
CA GLU A 752 0.85 -16.13 25.36
C GLU A 752 0.21 -15.08 26.29
N PHE A 753 0.22 -13.83 25.86
CA PHE A 753 -0.45 -12.74 26.56
C PHE A 753 -1.96 -13.02 26.66
N GLN A 754 -2.41 -13.37 27.87
CA GLN A 754 -3.79 -13.71 28.19
C GLN A 754 -4.13 -13.23 29.60
N VAL A 755 -5.34 -12.72 29.79
CA VAL A 755 -5.80 -12.21 31.09
C VAL A 755 -7.04 -12.99 31.50
N SER A 756 -6.93 -13.69 32.63
CA SER A 756 -7.97 -14.60 33.14
C SER A 756 -8.70 -14.09 34.38
N ASP A 757 -8.11 -13.14 35.13
CA ASP A 757 -8.70 -12.60 36.35
C ASP A 757 -8.61 -11.07 36.45
N ILE A 758 -9.43 -10.51 37.34
CA ILE A 758 -9.55 -9.06 37.53
C ILE A 758 -8.33 -8.45 38.24
N ALA A 759 -7.60 -9.21 39.07
CA ALA A 759 -6.46 -8.68 39.80
C ALA A 759 -5.31 -8.38 38.83
N ASP A 760 -5.02 -9.31 37.92
CA ASP A 760 -4.06 -9.14 36.84
C ASP A 760 -4.48 -8.00 35.91
N ALA A 761 -5.76 -7.94 35.52
CA ALA A 761 -6.30 -6.86 34.70
C ALA A 761 -6.07 -5.47 35.33
N MET A 762 -6.23 -5.34 36.66
CA MET A 762 -6.02 -4.08 37.38
C MET A 762 -4.54 -3.70 37.50
N ILE A 763 -3.63 -4.68 37.57
CA ILE A 763 -2.19 -4.46 37.65
C ILE A 763 -1.63 -3.93 36.32
N LEU A 764 -2.02 -4.57 35.21
CA LEU A 764 -1.43 -4.33 33.89
C LEU A 764 -1.46 -2.87 33.46
N LYS A 765 -2.59 -2.18 33.68
CA LYS A 765 -2.75 -0.77 33.28
C LYS A 765 -1.66 0.13 33.88
N ARG A 766 -1.43 0.00 35.20
CA ARG A 766 -0.50 0.87 35.93
C ARG A 766 0.95 0.47 35.66
N LEU A 767 1.20 -0.85 35.62
CA LEU A 767 2.51 -1.43 35.37
C LEU A 767 3.04 -1.02 33.98
N PHE A 768 2.26 -1.30 32.93
CA PHE A 768 2.69 -1.00 31.56
C PHE A 768 2.65 0.49 31.23
N GLY A 769 1.76 1.26 31.86
CA GLY A 769 1.80 2.73 31.80
C GLY A 769 3.18 3.25 32.18
N SER A 770 3.70 2.84 33.35
CA SER A 770 5.04 3.23 33.78
C SER A 770 6.17 2.66 32.90
N PHE A 771 6.01 1.44 32.38
CA PHE A 771 7.00 0.82 31.50
C PHE A 771 7.15 1.60 30.17
N TRP A 772 6.02 1.92 29.51
CA TRP A 772 6.01 2.67 28.25
C TRP A 772 6.45 4.12 28.43
N ASP A 773 6.06 4.78 29.52
CA ASP A 773 6.45 6.18 29.78
C ASP A 773 7.98 6.34 29.94
N ARG A 774 8.69 5.27 30.32
CA ARG A 774 10.16 5.25 30.35
C ARG A 774 10.81 4.85 29.02
N GLY A 775 10.01 4.48 28.03
CA GLY A 775 10.46 4.05 26.70
C GLY A 775 10.73 2.55 26.62
N GLY A 776 10.08 1.74 27.46
CA GLY A 776 10.07 0.29 27.30
C GLY A 776 9.32 -0.12 26.04
N ILE A 777 9.78 -1.19 25.38
CA ILE A 777 9.16 -1.75 24.17
C ILE A 777 8.57 -3.12 24.47
N MET A 778 7.33 -3.35 24.05
CA MET A 778 6.62 -4.61 24.25
C MET A 778 6.46 -5.36 22.92
N VAL A 779 6.89 -6.62 22.87
CA VAL A 779 6.55 -7.56 21.79
C VAL A 779 5.79 -8.70 22.43
N SER A 780 4.57 -8.97 21.99
CA SER A 780 3.74 -10.02 22.60
C SER A 780 3.10 -10.93 21.59
N THR A 781 2.90 -12.20 21.96
CA THR A 781 2.10 -13.15 21.20
C THR A 781 0.82 -13.47 21.96
N SER A 782 -0.30 -13.59 21.27
CA SER A 782 -1.57 -14.00 21.85
C SER A 782 -2.38 -14.82 20.86
N ASN A 783 -3.33 -15.60 21.35
CA ASN A 783 -4.32 -16.25 20.50
C ASN A 783 -5.60 -15.41 20.35
N ARG A 784 -5.67 -14.25 21.04
CA ARG A 784 -6.83 -13.37 21.07
C ARG A 784 -6.46 -12.00 20.53
N HIS A 785 -7.34 -11.43 19.72
CA HIS A 785 -7.26 -10.01 19.39
C HIS A 785 -7.35 -9.17 20.68
N PRO A 786 -6.69 -7.99 20.79
CA PRO A 786 -6.70 -7.18 22.00
C PRO A 786 -8.09 -6.91 22.57
N THR A 787 -9.09 -6.65 21.72
CA THR A 787 -10.48 -6.41 22.14
C THR A 787 -11.15 -7.64 22.75
N GLU A 788 -10.59 -8.82 22.54
CA GLU A 788 -11.08 -10.09 23.10
C GLU A 788 -10.33 -10.52 24.37
N LEU A 789 -9.34 -9.75 24.81
CA LEU A 789 -8.70 -9.97 26.11
C LEU A 789 -9.70 -9.73 27.23
N TYR A 790 -9.78 -10.70 28.16
CA TYR A 790 -10.70 -10.66 29.29
C TYR A 790 -12.16 -10.38 28.89
N LYS A 791 -12.58 -10.87 27.71
CA LYS A 791 -13.94 -10.75 27.19
C LYS A 791 -14.91 -11.44 28.16
N ASN A 792 -15.94 -10.72 28.59
CA ASN A 792 -16.92 -11.14 29.60
C ASN A 792 -16.36 -11.33 31.04
N GLY A 793 -15.14 -10.87 31.32
CA GLY A 793 -14.59 -10.89 32.67
C GLY A 793 -15.31 -9.93 33.62
N LEU A 794 -15.30 -10.27 34.92
CA LEU A 794 -15.87 -9.43 35.99
C LEU A 794 -15.20 -8.04 35.95
N ASN A 795 -16.00 -6.95 35.96
CA ASN A 795 -15.52 -5.57 35.90
C ASN A 795 -14.65 -5.22 34.66
N ARG A 796 -14.86 -5.87 33.51
CA ARG A 796 -14.13 -5.61 32.25
C ARG A 796 -14.03 -4.14 31.87
N ALA A 797 -15.03 -3.30 32.20
CA ALA A 797 -14.99 -1.86 31.96
C ALA A 797 -13.75 -1.17 32.56
N LEU A 798 -13.21 -1.68 33.67
CA LEU A 798 -11.97 -1.17 34.28
C LEU A 798 -10.70 -1.55 33.48
N PHE A 799 -10.77 -2.62 32.68
CA PHE A 799 -9.67 -3.13 31.86
C PHE A 799 -9.65 -2.53 30.44
N VAL A 800 -10.81 -2.09 29.91
CA VAL A 800 -10.92 -1.47 28.58
C VAL A 800 -9.90 -0.32 28.34
N PRO A 801 -9.62 0.57 29.31
CA PRO A 801 -8.59 1.60 29.12
C PRO A 801 -7.19 1.05 28.85
N PHE A 802 -6.83 -0.12 29.39
CA PHE A 802 -5.56 -0.76 29.07
C PHE A 802 -5.55 -1.31 27.64
N ILE A 803 -6.66 -1.90 27.17
CA ILE A 803 -6.79 -2.36 25.77
C ILE A 803 -6.58 -1.20 24.80
N GLN A 804 -7.18 -0.04 25.10
CA GLN A 804 -7.00 1.18 24.29
C GLN A 804 -5.53 1.63 24.27
N GLU A 805 -4.86 1.64 25.42
CA GLU A 805 -3.45 2.01 25.50
C GLU A 805 -2.56 0.99 24.78
N LEU A 806 -2.86 -0.31 24.88
CA LEU A 806 -2.18 -1.37 24.15
C LEU A 806 -2.31 -1.19 22.63
N GLN A 807 -3.51 -0.89 22.13
CA GLN A 807 -3.74 -0.63 20.70
C GLN A 807 -3.13 0.68 20.21
N ARG A 808 -2.98 1.67 21.09
CA ARG A 808 -2.33 2.95 20.78
C ARG A 808 -0.80 2.82 20.76
N ARG A 809 -0.24 2.02 21.67
CA ARG A 809 1.21 1.85 21.86
C ARG A 809 1.80 0.72 21.03
N CYS A 810 1.02 -0.28 20.63
CA CYS A 810 1.51 -1.43 19.88
C CYS A 810 0.84 -1.54 18.51
N VAL A 811 1.64 -1.90 17.50
CA VAL A 811 1.11 -2.33 16.20
C VAL A 811 0.43 -3.68 16.36
N ILE A 812 -0.84 -3.77 15.98
CA ILE A 812 -1.61 -5.01 16.07
C ILE A 812 -1.39 -5.83 14.80
N PHE A 813 -0.69 -6.96 14.91
CA PHE A 813 -0.32 -7.82 13.79
C PHE A 813 -1.12 -9.13 13.81
N GLU A 814 -1.89 -9.41 12.76
CA GLU A 814 -2.65 -10.65 12.61
C GLU A 814 -1.86 -11.71 11.83
N MET A 815 -1.64 -12.88 12.43
CA MET A 815 -1.14 -14.06 11.75
C MET A 815 -2.29 -14.95 11.28
N LYS A 816 -2.71 -14.76 10.02
CA LYS A 816 -3.73 -15.58 9.35
C LYS A 816 -3.14 -16.93 8.95
N GLY A 817 -3.73 -18.03 9.42
CA GLY A 817 -3.33 -19.37 9.02
C GLY A 817 -4.44 -20.38 9.29
N ARG A 818 -4.84 -21.14 8.27
CA ARG A 818 -5.82 -22.24 8.37
C ARG A 818 -5.18 -23.60 8.74
N HIS A 819 -3.85 -23.66 8.76
CA HIS A 819 -3.07 -24.89 8.90
C HIS A 819 -2.16 -24.80 10.13
N ASP A 820 -2.25 -25.77 11.03
CA ASP A 820 -1.29 -25.92 12.14
C ASP A 820 -0.02 -26.57 11.58
N TYR A 821 1.04 -25.77 11.41
CA TYR A 821 2.27 -26.22 10.77
C TYR A 821 3.04 -27.26 11.59
N ARG A 822 2.73 -27.42 12.88
CA ARG A 822 3.30 -28.48 13.74
C ARG A 822 2.84 -29.88 13.31
N MET A 823 1.69 -29.96 12.67
CA MET A 823 1.02 -31.21 12.29
C MET A 823 1.44 -31.72 10.90
N HIS A 824 2.33 -31.01 10.19
CA HIS A 824 2.85 -31.43 8.88
C HIS A 824 4.32 -31.85 8.96
N GLY A 825 4.54 -33.03 9.54
CA GLY A 825 5.77 -33.81 9.42
C GLY A 825 5.59 -34.98 8.45
N LYS A 826 6.52 -35.10 7.49
CA LYS A 826 6.64 -36.18 6.50
C LYS A 826 6.44 -37.61 7.08
N LYS A 827 5.90 -38.50 6.22
CA LYS A 827 5.86 -39.99 6.26
C LYS A 827 6.18 -40.66 7.61
N GLN A 828 5.17 -41.34 8.15
CA GLN A 828 5.29 -42.45 9.10
C GLN A 828 6.42 -43.40 8.67
N LEU A 829 7.54 -43.40 9.37
CA LEU A 829 8.46 -44.53 9.51
C LEU A 829 9.35 -44.22 10.72
N SER A 830 9.26 -45.12 11.71
CA SER A 830 10.00 -45.18 12.99
C SER A 830 9.95 -43.94 13.89
N ARG A 831 8.88 -43.77 14.69
CA ARG A 831 8.83 -42.80 15.80
C ARG A 831 8.16 -43.40 17.05
N PRO A 832 8.60 -43.06 18.27
CA PRO A 832 7.94 -43.49 19.50
C PRO A 832 6.68 -42.64 19.76
N ASP A 833 5.51 -43.26 19.76
CA ASP A 833 4.24 -42.54 19.97
C ASP A 833 4.15 -41.91 21.36
N VAL A 834 3.78 -40.63 21.45
CA VAL A 834 3.54 -39.92 22.72
C VAL A 834 2.25 -40.41 23.41
N PHE A 835 1.36 -41.06 22.66
CA PHE A 835 0.13 -41.68 23.12
C PHE A 835 0.14 -43.18 22.81
N PHE A 836 0.08 -44.01 23.86
CA PHE A 836 0.03 -45.46 23.75
C PHE A 836 -1.39 -45.95 24.02
N LEU A 837 -1.88 -46.87 23.18
CA LEU A 837 -3.12 -47.63 23.43
C LEU A 837 -2.79 -48.99 24.05
N GLU A 838 -1.65 -49.56 23.69
CA GLU A 838 -1.19 -50.87 24.15
C GLU A 838 -0.26 -50.74 25.36
N LYS A 839 -0.60 -51.46 26.43
CA LYS A 839 0.14 -51.42 27.71
C LYS A 839 1.58 -51.90 27.58
N GLU A 840 1.85 -52.83 26.66
CA GLU A 840 3.18 -53.41 26.45
C GLU A 840 4.14 -52.45 25.75
N ASP A 841 3.66 -51.63 24.82
CA ASP A 841 4.50 -50.62 24.15
C ASP A 841 4.83 -49.45 25.09
N PHE A 842 3.87 -49.02 25.92
CA PHE A 842 4.12 -48.05 26.98
C PHE A 842 5.19 -48.53 27.97
N ARG A 843 5.12 -49.81 28.38
CA ARG A 843 6.11 -50.43 29.27
C ARG A 843 7.50 -50.52 28.62
N ARG A 844 7.57 -50.84 27.33
CA ARG A 844 8.84 -50.89 26.58
C ARG A 844 9.49 -49.51 26.53
N SER A 845 8.72 -48.47 26.18
CA SER A 845 9.19 -47.07 26.16
C SER A 845 9.68 -46.60 27.55
N LEU A 846 8.94 -46.92 28.61
CA LEU A 846 9.34 -46.59 29.98
C LEU A 846 10.63 -47.32 30.37
N ALA A 847 10.77 -48.61 30.04
CA ALA A 847 11.98 -49.38 30.32
C ALA A 847 13.22 -48.84 29.58
N GLU A 848 13.04 -48.40 28.32
CA GLU A 848 14.07 -47.73 27.54
C GLU A 848 14.50 -46.41 28.20
N ALA A 849 13.55 -45.55 28.59
CA ALA A 849 13.83 -44.27 29.23
C ALA A 849 14.49 -44.41 30.62
N LEU A 850 14.23 -45.50 31.34
CA LEU A 850 14.83 -45.78 32.64
C LEU A 850 16.28 -46.26 32.54
N HIS A 851 16.74 -46.75 31.38
CA HIS A 851 18.10 -47.28 31.16
C HIS A 851 18.58 -48.24 32.28
N GLY A 852 17.69 -49.09 32.79
CA GLY A 852 18.00 -50.05 33.86
C GLY A 852 17.91 -49.52 35.30
N SER A 853 17.63 -48.23 35.50
CA SER A 853 17.36 -47.64 36.82
C SER A 853 15.98 -48.07 37.36
N ARG A 854 15.88 -48.28 38.69
CA ARG A 854 14.59 -48.59 39.36
C ARG A 854 13.90 -47.31 39.83
N LEU A 855 12.59 -47.22 39.59
CA LEU A 855 11.74 -46.18 40.15
C LEU A 855 11.74 -46.26 41.69
N GLN A 856 11.87 -45.11 42.34
CA GLN A 856 11.78 -44.94 43.79
C GLN A 856 10.81 -43.80 44.11
N SER A 857 10.08 -43.92 45.22
CA SER A 857 9.17 -42.87 45.67
C SER A 857 9.99 -41.67 46.19
N LEU A 858 9.86 -40.52 45.52
CA LEU A 858 10.61 -39.29 45.77
C LEU A 858 9.67 -38.14 46.09
N SER A 859 10.02 -37.34 47.10
CA SER A 859 9.29 -36.13 47.49
C SER A 859 9.94 -34.90 46.86
N ILE A 860 9.22 -34.21 45.98
CA ILE A 860 9.66 -32.98 45.30
C ILE A 860 9.10 -31.77 46.07
N PRO A 861 9.95 -30.85 46.55
CA PRO A 861 9.49 -29.67 47.29
C PRO A 861 8.76 -28.67 46.39
N VAL A 862 7.69 -28.08 46.92
CA VAL A 862 6.86 -27.03 46.31
C VAL A 862 6.93 -25.77 47.18
N VAL A 863 6.61 -24.59 46.63
CA VAL A 863 6.56 -23.32 47.37
C VAL A 863 5.60 -23.44 48.58
N MET A 864 5.91 -22.75 49.69
CA MET A 864 5.12 -22.75 50.95
C MET A 864 5.10 -24.08 51.74
N GLN A 865 6.23 -24.80 51.85
CA GLN A 865 6.39 -26.03 52.66
C GLN A 865 5.53 -27.24 52.23
N ARG A 866 4.95 -27.22 51.03
CA ARG A 866 4.24 -28.36 50.43
C ARG A 866 5.23 -29.25 49.66
N SER A 867 4.93 -30.54 49.51
CA SER A 867 5.73 -31.45 48.65
C SER A 867 4.81 -32.39 47.87
N ILE A 868 5.24 -32.80 46.67
CA ILE A 868 4.55 -33.80 45.85
C ILE A 868 5.37 -35.09 45.83
N VAL A 869 4.73 -36.22 46.13
CA VAL A 869 5.38 -37.54 46.14
C VAL A 869 5.08 -38.25 44.82
N VAL A 870 6.12 -38.64 44.08
CA VAL A 870 6.01 -39.33 42.79
C VAL A 870 7.04 -40.45 42.69
N ASP A 871 6.73 -41.50 41.93
CA ASP A 871 7.72 -42.52 41.60
C ASP A 871 8.63 -42.00 40.48
N ALA A 872 9.92 -41.88 40.79
CA ALA A 872 10.89 -41.33 39.85
C ALA A 872 12.23 -42.07 39.90
N ALA A 873 12.99 -42.00 38.81
CA ALA A 873 14.33 -42.55 38.72
C ALA A 873 15.28 -41.55 38.05
N CYS A 874 16.55 -41.59 38.44
CA CYS A 874 17.62 -40.93 37.72
C CYS A 874 18.26 -41.94 36.74
N PRO A 875 18.26 -41.67 35.42
CA PRO A 875 18.91 -42.56 34.45
C PRO A 875 20.42 -42.65 34.71
N THR A 876 20.96 -43.87 34.83
CA THR A 876 22.40 -44.07 35.07
C THR A 876 23.17 -43.98 33.74
N GLY A 877 24.12 -43.02 33.63
CA GLY A 877 24.97 -42.86 32.44
C GLY A 877 25.24 -41.43 31.96
N SER A 878 24.60 -40.40 32.53
CA SER A 878 24.85 -39.00 32.16
C SER A 878 25.93 -38.39 33.06
N SER A 879 27.15 -38.23 32.55
CA SER A 879 28.25 -37.50 33.20
C SER A 879 28.10 -35.96 33.14
N SER A 880 26.86 -35.46 33.11
CA SER A 880 26.53 -34.02 33.16
C SER A 880 25.72 -33.76 34.43
N ALA A 881 26.04 -32.68 35.15
CA ALA A 881 25.40 -32.24 36.40
C ALA A 881 23.92 -31.81 36.25
N SER A 882 23.21 -32.27 35.22
CA SER A 882 21.85 -31.89 34.84
C SER A 882 20.97 -33.08 34.41
N SER A 883 21.15 -34.27 34.99
CA SER A 883 20.26 -35.41 34.70
C SER A 883 18.91 -35.24 35.41
N ARG A 884 17.97 -34.58 34.73
CA ARG A 884 16.56 -34.42 35.15
C ARG A 884 15.83 -35.78 35.23
N LEU A 885 14.95 -35.95 36.20
CA LEU A 885 14.31 -37.23 36.58
C LEU A 885 13.37 -37.79 35.48
N VAL A 886 13.23 -39.12 35.42
CA VAL A 886 12.12 -39.78 34.72
C VAL A 886 11.06 -40.12 35.77
N VAL A 887 9.86 -39.55 35.62
CA VAL A 887 8.74 -39.74 36.54
C VAL A 887 7.71 -40.67 35.93
N SER A 888 7.16 -41.58 36.73
CA SER A 888 6.01 -42.42 36.38
C SER A 888 4.91 -42.21 37.42
N SER A 889 3.68 -41.91 36.98
CA SER A 889 2.52 -41.74 37.87
C SER A 889 1.21 -42.09 37.15
N THR A 890 0.11 -42.12 37.88
CA THR A 890 -1.23 -42.38 37.33
C THR A 890 -2.01 -41.10 37.07
N PHE A 891 -2.94 -41.15 36.13
CA PHE A 891 -3.85 -40.04 35.84
C PHE A 891 -4.67 -39.64 37.07
N ALA A 892 -5.05 -40.61 37.90
CA ALA A 892 -5.77 -40.36 39.15
C ALA A 892 -4.95 -39.51 40.14
N GLU A 893 -3.66 -39.82 40.30
CA GLU A 893 -2.75 -39.12 41.23
C GLU A 893 -2.41 -37.69 40.80
N LEU A 894 -2.24 -37.46 39.49
CA LEU A 894 -1.82 -36.15 39.00
C LEU A 894 -2.97 -35.26 38.54
N CYS A 895 -4.08 -35.80 38.03
CA CYS A 895 -5.16 -35.00 37.43
C CYS A 895 -6.53 -35.14 38.13
N GLU A 896 -6.83 -36.26 38.78
CA GLU A 896 -8.08 -36.41 39.56
C GLU A 896 -7.92 -35.95 41.01
N ALA A 897 -6.71 -36.01 41.59
CA ALA A 897 -6.39 -35.49 42.91
C ALA A 897 -6.29 -33.94 42.96
N PHE A 898 -6.22 -33.38 44.18
CA PHE A 898 -6.11 -31.93 44.44
C PHE A 898 -4.67 -31.39 44.23
N VAL A 899 -4.18 -31.55 43.00
CA VAL A 899 -2.88 -31.04 42.52
C VAL A 899 -3.12 -29.75 41.72
N GLY A 900 -2.31 -28.71 41.96
CA GLY A 900 -2.44 -27.40 41.35
C GLY A 900 -1.28 -27.04 40.42
N ALA A 901 -1.36 -25.86 39.79
CA ALA A 901 -0.35 -25.39 38.83
C ALA A 901 1.07 -25.31 39.42
N THR A 902 1.22 -24.93 40.70
CA THR A 902 2.51 -24.86 41.40
C THR A 902 3.18 -26.23 41.56
N ASP A 903 2.38 -27.27 41.80
CA ASP A 903 2.88 -28.63 41.91
C ASP A 903 3.37 -29.13 40.55
N TYR A 904 2.63 -28.85 39.47
CA TYR A 904 3.07 -29.20 38.11
C TYR A 904 4.34 -28.45 37.71
N HIS A 905 4.51 -27.18 38.10
CA HIS A 905 5.75 -26.44 37.83
C HIS A 905 6.94 -27.05 38.57
N ALA A 906 6.78 -27.40 39.86
CA ALA A 906 7.83 -28.07 40.62
C ALA A 906 8.19 -29.44 40.01
N LEU A 907 7.16 -30.21 39.61
CA LEU A 907 7.31 -31.52 38.98
C LEU A 907 8.05 -31.43 37.63
N CYS A 908 7.63 -30.55 36.73
CA CYS A 908 8.22 -30.41 35.40
C CYS A 908 9.60 -29.73 35.44
N ASN A 909 9.93 -28.96 36.47
CA ASN A 909 11.29 -28.46 36.65
C ASN A 909 12.28 -29.56 37.06
N ALA A 910 11.81 -30.53 37.85
CA ALA A 910 12.60 -31.67 38.33
C ALA A 910 12.69 -32.82 37.31
N ALA A 911 11.67 -33.00 36.47
CA ALA A 911 11.55 -34.08 35.50
C ALA A 911 12.02 -33.69 34.09
N SER A 912 12.60 -34.64 33.36
CA SER A 912 12.83 -34.55 31.91
C SER A 912 11.69 -35.19 31.14
N THR A 913 11.12 -36.25 31.71
CA THR A 913 10.06 -37.06 31.10
C THR A 913 9.07 -37.51 32.17
N ILE A 914 7.77 -37.44 31.85
CA ILE A 914 6.65 -37.89 32.69
C ILE A 914 5.88 -38.97 31.93
N TYR A 915 5.76 -40.16 32.53
CA TYR A 915 4.92 -41.25 32.06
C TYR A 915 3.62 -41.26 32.88
N LEU A 916 2.49 -41.01 32.22
CA LEU A 916 1.17 -40.92 32.81
C LEU A 916 0.31 -42.11 32.38
N SER A 917 -0.08 -42.96 33.33
CA SER A 917 -0.89 -44.15 33.05
C SER A 917 -2.35 -44.01 33.47
N GLY A 918 -3.27 -44.60 32.70
CA GLY A 918 -4.69 -44.66 33.06
C GLY A 918 -5.51 -43.45 32.59
N LEU A 919 -5.09 -42.77 31.53
CA LEU A 919 -5.91 -41.74 30.88
C LEU A 919 -7.13 -42.43 30.23
N ARG A 920 -8.33 -41.98 30.60
CA ARG A 920 -9.61 -42.49 30.08
C ARG A 920 -10.37 -41.40 29.35
N LYS A 921 -11.37 -41.79 28.56
CA LYS A 921 -12.33 -40.84 27.98
C LYS A 921 -13.01 -40.03 29.10
N PHE A 922 -13.01 -38.71 28.97
CA PHE A 922 -13.64 -37.82 29.95
C PHE A 922 -15.16 -37.95 29.90
N ARG A 923 -15.82 -37.86 31.06
CA ARG A 923 -17.28 -37.65 31.11
C ARG A 923 -17.58 -36.17 30.88
N SER A 924 -18.80 -35.87 30.45
CA SER A 924 -19.20 -34.49 30.14
C SER A 924 -19.14 -33.54 31.34
N ASP A 925 -19.24 -34.05 32.58
CA ASP A 925 -19.25 -33.27 33.82
C ASP A 925 -17.85 -33.11 34.47
N GLU A 926 -16.78 -33.58 33.84
CA GLU A 926 -15.42 -33.61 34.42
C GLU A 926 -14.53 -32.42 33.99
N LEU A 927 -15.11 -31.23 33.83
CA LEU A 927 -14.41 -30.03 33.34
C LEU A 927 -13.19 -29.66 34.20
N ASP A 928 -13.23 -29.85 35.51
CA ASP A 928 -12.11 -29.51 36.41
C ASP A 928 -10.92 -30.47 36.25
N VAL A 929 -11.19 -31.75 35.98
CA VAL A 929 -10.14 -32.76 35.69
C VAL A 929 -9.50 -32.48 34.32
N VAL A 930 -10.32 -32.12 33.33
CA VAL A 930 -9.85 -31.70 31.99
C VAL A 930 -8.94 -30.48 32.08
N ARG A 931 -9.33 -29.46 32.85
CA ARG A 931 -8.50 -28.26 33.08
C ARG A 931 -7.17 -28.60 33.73
N ARG A 932 -7.15 -29.46 34.76
CA ARG A 932 -5.90 -29.90 35.40
C ARG A 932 -4.98 -30.64 34.44
N PHE A 933 -5.53 -31.52 33.59
CA PHE A 933 -4.75 -32.20 32.57
C PHE A 933 -4.15 -31.21 31.55
N ILE A 934 -4.94 -30.25 31.06
CA ILE A 934 -4.43 -29.21 30.16
C ILE A 934 -3.32 -28.40 30.83
N THR A 935 -3.49 -28.00 32.08
CA THR A 935 -2.46 -27.25 32.83
C THR A 935 -1.17 -28.05 32.99
N LEU A 936 -1.25 -29.37 33.24
CA LEU A 936 -0.06 -30.23 33.26
C LEU A 936 0.67 -30.23 31.90
N ILE A 937 -0.07 -30.40 30.79
CA ILE A 937 0.52 -30.38 29.44
C ILE A 937 1.15 -29.04 29.14
N ASP A 938 0.50 -27.95 29.53
CA ASP A 938 0.99 -26.60 29.29
C ASP A 938 2.30 -26.32 30.04
N VAL A 939 2.32 -26.65 31.33
CA VAL A 939 3.52 -26.49 32.18
C VAL A 939 4.65 -27.41 31.73
N ALA A 940 4.35 -28.65 31.35
CA ALA A 940 5.35 -29.57 30.82
C ALA A 940 5.94 -29.07 29.50
N TYR A 941 5.09 -28.54 28.62
CA TYR A 941 5.53 -27.97 27.34
C TYR A 941 6.50 -26.80 27.53
N GLU A 942 6.18 -25.89 28.46
CA GLU A 942 7.01 -24.74 28.82
C GLU A 942 8.35 -25.16 29.46
N ALA A 943 8.31 -26.12 30.38
CA ALA A 943 9.50 -26.65 31.05
C ALA A 943 10.38 -27.56 30.15
N ARG A 944 9.95 -27.80 28.91
CA ARG A 944 10.54 -28.77 27.95
C ARG A 944 10.59 -30.19 28.50
N THR A 945 9.55 -30.57 29.24
CA THR A 945 9.34 -31.92 29.79
C THR A 945 8.45 -32.70 28.84
N ARG A 946 8.88 -33.90 28.42
CA ARG A 946 8.06 -34.76 27.55
C ARG A 946 7.03 -35.53 28.38
N VAL A 947 5.78 -35.59 27.93
CA VAL A 947 4.71 -36.31 28.63
C VAL A 947 4.22 -37.46 27.76
N PHE A 948 4.37 -38.70 28.21
CA PHE A 948 3.86 -39.91 27.54
C PHE A 948 2.60 -40.40 28.24
N CYS A 949 1.53 -40.66 27.50
CA CYS A 949 0.25 -41.08 28.05
C CYS A 949 -0.12 -42.50 27.62
N LEU A 950 -0.48 -43.37 28.58
CA LEU A 950 -1.22 -44.61 28.30
C LEU A 950 -2.71 -44.31 28.40
N SER A 951 -3.41 -44.38 27.26
CA SER A 951 -4.81 -44.03 27.12
C SER A 951 -5.66 -45.21 26.67
N THR A 952 -6.91 -45.28 27.11
CA THR A 952 -7.87 -46.29 26.60
C THR A 952 -8.41 -45.96 25.21
N GLU A 953 -8.24 -44.72 24.76
CA GLU A 953 -8.78 -44.17 23.51
C GLU A 953 -7.74 -43.26 22.82
N PRO A 954 -7.79 -43.09 21.48
CA PRO A 954 -6.99 -42.08 20.78
C PRO A 954 -7.23 -40.67 21.34
N ILE A 955 -6.19 -39.82 21.33
CA ILE A 955 -6.19 -38.48 21.96
C ILE A 955 -7.40 -37.60 21.59
N LEU A 956 -7.87 -37.66 20.34
CA LEU A 956 -9.04 -36.89 19.88
C LEU A 956 -10.34 -37.40 20.50
N ASN A 957 -10.47 -38.72 20.67
CA ASN A 957 -11.65 -39.36 21.25
C ASN A 957 -11.76 -39.14 22.76
N THR A 958 -10.62 -38.91 23.44
CA THR A 958 -10.58 -38.67 24.89
C THR A 958 -11.43 -37.47 25.31
N PHE A 959 -11.53 -36.43 24.46
CA PHE A 959 -12.24 -35.18 24.76
C PHE A 959 -13.65 -35.08 24.15
N GLU A 960 -14.10 -36.08 23.39
CA GLU A 960 -15.33 -35.99 22.58
C GLU A 960 -16.58 -35.61 23.39
N ASN A 961 -16.78 -36.22 24.56
CA ASN A 961 -17.95 -35.96 25.42
C ASN A 961 -17.98 -34.53 26.01
N ILE A 962 -16.82 -33.90 26.17
CA ILE A 962 -16.68 -32.51 26.64
C ILE A 962 -17.00 -31.54 25.50
N LEU A 963 -16.59 -31.87 24.27
CA LEU A 963 -16.84 -31.04 23.10
C LEU A 963 -18.32 -30.99 22.70
N LEU A 964 -19.09 -32.07 22.95
CA LEU A 964 -20.51 -32.21 22.59
C LEU A 964 -21.48 -31.41 23.49
N GLN A 965 -21.11 -31.04 24.72
CA GLN A 965 -22.02 -30.37 25.67
C GLN A 965 -22.31 -28.90 25.33
N GLY A 966 -21.44 -28.23 24.57
CA GLY A 966 -21.59 -26.82 24.17
C GLY A 966 -22.47 -26.59 22.93
N GLY A 967 -23.61 -27.27 22.83
CA GLY A 967 -24.65 -27.05 21.80
C GLY A 967 -24.38 -27.67 20.42
N ILE A 968 -24.79 -28.93 20.23
CA ILE A 968 -25.19 -29.47 18.93
C ILE A 968 -26.62 -30.01 19.12
N VAL A 969 -27.60 -29.32 18.55
CA VAL A 969 -28.96 -29.86 18.40
C VAL A 969 -28.86 -31.07 17.48
N LYS A 970 -29.38 -32.21 17.95
CA LYS A 970 -29.60 -33.39 17.12
C LYS A 970 -30.53 -33.03 15.97
N ASP A 971 -30.02 -33.03 14.75
CA ASP A 971 -30.88 -33.35 13.61
C ASP A 971 -30.82 -34.86 13.39
N ASN A 972 -31.94 -35.51 13.69
CA ASN A 972 -32.21 -36.86 13.28
C ASN A 972 -32.47 -36.83 11.78
N ASN A 973 -31.55 -37.33 10.96
CA ASN A 973 -31.84 -38.32 9.91
C ASN A 973 -30.56 -38.70 9.16
N ASP A 974 -30.61 -39.93 8.64
CA ASP A 974 -29.69 -40.58 7.72
C ASP A 974 -28.53 -41.36 8.36
N GLY A 975 -28.79 -42.66 8.50
CA GLY A 975 -27.76 -43.67 8.66
C GLY A 975 -26.97 -43.82 7.37
N ASP A 976 -25.65 -43.66 7.47
CA ASP A 976 -24.69 -44.57 6.85
C ASP A 976 -23.28 -44.29 7.38
N ARG A 977 -22.48 -45.35 7.48
CA ARG A 977 -21.08 -45.32 7.94
C ARG A 977 -20.22 -44.48 6.98
N ALA A 978 -19.63 -43.38 7.47
CA ALA A 978 -18.65 -42.58 6.74
C ALA A 978 -17.28 -42.50 7.49
N PRO A 979 -16.15 -42.34 6.78
CA PRO A 979 -14.80 -42.51 7.33
C PRO A 979 -14.36 -41.34 8.22
N GLN A 980 -13.53 -41.64 9.21
CA GLN A 980 -12.98 -40.79 10.29
C GLN A 980 -12.42 -39.41 9.88
N ALA A 981 -12.16 -39.15 8.60
CA ALA A 981 -11.64 -37.88 8.08
C ALA A 981 -12.73 -36.79 7.89
N ASP A 982 -13.99 -37.19 7.65
CA ASP A 982 -15.08 -36.25 7.35
C ASP A 982 -15.72 -35.66 8.63
N ALA A 983 -15.62 -36.37 9.74
CA ALA A 983 -16.06 -35.89 11.06
C ALA A 983 -15.27 -34.65 11.52
N LEU A 984 -13.97 -34.58 11.23
CA LEU A 984 -13.07 -33.45 11.54
C LEU A 984 -13.39 -32.19 10.70
N ALA A 985 -13.81 -32.36 9.45
CA ALA A 985 -14.21 -31.27 8.58
C ALA A 985 -15.60 -30.72 8.97
N LYS A 986 -16.55 -31.61 9.30
CA LYS A 986 -17.88 -31.22 9.82
C LYS A 986 -17.80 -30.54 11.20
N MET A 987 -16.93 -31.01 12.10
CA MET A 987 -16.66 -30.32 13.38
C MET A 987 -16.04 -28.93 13.17
N ARG A 988 -15.12 -28.77 12.21
CA ARG A 988 -14.52 -27.47 11.84
C ARG A 988 -15.51 -26.50 11.20
N GLY A 989 -16.49 -27.02 10.44
CA GLY A 989 -17.56 -26.22 9.83
C GLY A 989 -18.57 -25.70 10.84
N ALA A 990 -19.03 -26.55 11.76
CA ALA A 990 -19.99 -26.18 12.81
C ALA A 990 -19.43 -25.19 13.86
N LEU A 991 -18.10 -25.10 13.98
CA LEU A 991 -17.42 -24.16 14.89
C LEU A 991 -17.34 -22.71 14.37
N LYS A 992 -17.72 -22.44 13.12
CA LYS A 992 -17.61 -21.10 12.51
C LYS A 992 -18.89 -20.27 12.51
N ASP A 993 -20.04 -20.91 12.52
CA ASP A 993 -21.33 -20.23 12.39
C ASP A 993 -22.19 -20.49 13.62
N GLN A 994 -22.19 -19.55 14.58
CA GLN A 994 -23.41 -19.09 15.28
C GLN A 994 -23.12 -18.01 16.33
N ASN A 995 -23.85 -16.89 16.20
CA ASN A 995 -24.07 -15.90 17.26
C ASN A 995 -25.07 -16.48 18.27
N LEU A 996 -24.66 -16.66 19.53
CA LEU A 996 -25.57 -17.03 20.62
C LEU A 996 -25.34 -16.18 21.87
N THR A 997 -26.46 -15.67 22.37
CA THR A 997 -26.64 -14.83 23.57
C THR A 997 -26.71 -15.69 24.83
N VAL A 998 -26.08 -15.25 25.93
CA VAL A 998 -26.19 -15.90 27.25
C VAL A 998 -26.46 -14.84 28.33
N LYS A 999 -27.47 -15.12 29.17
CA LYS A 999 -27.90 -14.32 30.32
C LYS A 999 -26.82 -14.30 31.40
N GLY A 1000 -26.65 -13.13 32.02
CA GLY A 1000 -25.65 -12.89 33.06
C GLY A 1000 -25.97 -13.60 34.37
N GLU A 1001 -24.92 -14.14 34.99
CA GLU A 1001 -24.49 -13.95 36.38
C GLU A 1001 -23.21 -14.80 36.59
N GLY A 1002 -22.19 -14.24 37.26
CA GLY A 1002 -20.77 -14.66 37.14
C GLY A 1002 -20.18 -15.50 38.28
N GLY A 1003 -18.87 -15.85 38.15
CA GLY A 1003 -18.03 -16.50 39.17
C GLY A 1003 -16.56 -16.69 38.72
N SER A 1004 -15.59 -16.60 39.65
CA SER A 1004 -14.15 -16.33 39.40
C SER A 1004 -13.13 -17.44 39.75
N SER A 1005 -12.05 -17.47 38.95
CA SER A 1005 -10.60 -17.40 39.27
C SER A 1005 -9.82 -18.59 39.86
N SER A 1006 -8.71 -18.89 39.19
CA SER A 1006 -7.63 -19.82 39.56
C SER A 1006 -6.37 -19.10 40.09
N SER A 1007 -6.47 -17.84 40.51
CA SER A 1007 -5.33 -17.05 41.01
C SER A 1007 -5.03 -17.31 42.49
N MET A 1008 -3.75 -17.54 42.80
CA MET A 1008 -3.15 -18.08 44.02
C MET A 1008 -3.32 -17.33 45.37
N MET A 1009 -4.28 -16.42 45.55
CA MET A 1009 -4.46 -15.67 46.81
C MET A 1009 -5.94 -15.40 47.09
N SER A 1010 -6.50 -15.97 48.17
CA SER A 1010 -7.70 -15.39 48.80
C SER A 1010 -7.31 -14.02 49.37
N THR A 1011 -8.08 -12.99 49.03
CA THR A 1011 -7.80 -11.63 49.51
C THR A 1011 -8.33 -11.52 50.94
N PHE A 1012 -7.44 -11.31 51.91
CA PHE A 1012 -7.80 -11.02 53.30
C PHE A 1012 -7.95 -9.51 53.48
N ILE A 1013 -9.04 -9.08 54.13
CA ILE A 1013 -9.18 -7.72 54.67
C ILE A 1013 -9.32 -7.89 56.18
N ASN A 1014 -8.26 -7.59 56.92
CA ASN A 1014 -8.07 -7.93 58.34
C ASN A 1014 -8.15 -9.47 58.58
N ASP A 1015 -8.58 -9.93 59.77
CA ASP A 1015 -8.59 -11.35 60.17
C ASP A 1015 -9.73 -12.20 59.54
N VAL A 1016 -10.33 -11.77 58.43
CA VAL A 1016 -11.42 -12.50 57.76
C VAL A 1016 -11.09 -12.77 56.28
N GLU A 1017 -11.18 -14.04 55.89
CA GLU A 1017 -11.03 -14.49 54.51
C GLU A 1017 -12.27 -14.09 53.69
N TRP A 1018 -12.05 -13.27 52.65
CA TRP A 1018 -13.13 -12.81 51.78
C TRP A 1018 -13.34 -13.82 50.64
N SER A 1019 -14.41 -14.62 50.71
CA SER A 1019 -14.94 -15.34 49.55
C SER A 1019 -16.03 -14.50 48.87
N ALA A 1020 -16.03 -14.47 47.53
CA ALA A 1020 -16.83 -13.53 46.73
C ALA A 1020 -18.36 -13.74 46.76
N THR A 1021 -18.95 -14.50 47.69
CA THR A 1021 -20.42 -14.68 47.78
C THR A 1021 -21.03 -14.71 49.19
N GLY A 1022 -20.25 -14.68 50.27
CA GLY A 1022 -20.78 -14.46 51.63
C GLY A 1022 -21.84 -15.46 52.16
N LEU A 1023 -21.94 -16.69 51.65
CA LEU A 1023 -22.90 -17.70 52.12
C LEU A 1023 -22.25 -19.08 52.37
N GLN A 1024 -22.61 -19.71 53.50
CA GLN A 1024 -21.87 -20.81 54.10
C GLN A 1024 -22.13 -22.23 53.50
N LYS A 1025 -22.98 -22.38 52.47
CA LYS A 1025 -23.36 -23.70 51.89
C LYS A 1025 -23.76 -23.67 50.40
N ALA A 1026 -23.10 -22.89 49.55
CA ALA A 1026 -23.32 -22.95 48.09
C ALA A 1026 -22.24 -23.81 47.40
N SER A 1027 -22.65 -24.74 46.53
CA SER A 1027 -21.73 -25.49 45.66
C SER A 1027 -21.15 -24.56 44.60
N LEU A 1028 -19.81 -24.53 44.50
CA LEU A 1028 -18.99 -23.57 43.74
C LEU A 1028 -18.91 -23.82 42.21
N ALA A 1029 -19.80 -24.63 41.63
CA ALA A 1029 -19.55 -25.30 40.34
C ALA A 1029 -20.24 -24.71 39.09
N THR A 1030 -20.92 -23.56 39.14
CA THR A 1030 -21.63 -23.04 37.95
C THR A 1030 -21.53 -21.51 37.83
N GLY A 1031 -20.78 -20.99 36.84
CA GLY A 1031 -20.90 -19.57 36.45
C GLY A 1031 -19.69 -18.80 35.90
N GLY A 1032 -18.65 -19.42 35.33
CA GLY A 1032 -17.51 -18.69 34.70
C GLY A 1032 -17.57 -18.61 33.17
N ALA A 1033 -16.76 -17.74 32.55
CA ALA A 1033 -16.56 -17.60 31.08
C ALA A 1033 -15.99 -18.86 30.36
N GLY A 1034 -16.11 -20.03 31.00
CA GLY A 1034 -15.28 -21.21 30.78
C GLY A 1034 -15.70 -22.17 29.67
N GLU A 1035 -16.86 -22.03 29.02
CA GLU A 1035 -17.24 -22.98 27.96
C GLU A 1035 -16.52 -22.72 26.62
N THR A 1036 -16.27 -21.46 26.26
CA THR A 1036 -15.47 -21.11 25.06
C THR A 1036 -13.96 -21.31 25.29
N ASP A 1037 -13.48 -21.19 26.53
CA ASP A 1037 -12.07 -21.41 26.89
C ASP A 1037 -11.66 -22.88 26.83
N VAL A 1038 -12.53 -23.82 27.25
CA VAL A 1038 -12.17 -25.25 27.33
C VAL A 1038 -11.93 -25.85 25.93
N ARG A 1039 -12.76 -25.53 24.93
CA ARG A 1039 -12.56 -26.04 23.55
C ARG A 1039 -11.23 -25.57 22.94
N PHE A 1040 -10.90 -24.30 23.15
CA PHE A 1040 -9.65 -23.71 22.67
C PHE A 1040 -8.43 -24.32 23.39
N ALA A 1041 -8.51 -24.46 24.70
CA ALA A 1041 -7.47 -25.04 25.55
C ALA A 1041 -7.21 -26.52 25.21
N ILE A 1042 -8.26 -27.29 24.91
CA ILE A 1042 -8.15 -28.68 24.43
C ILE A 1042 -7.38 -28.74 23.10
N THR A 1043 -7.78 -27.92 22.12
CA THR A 1043 -7.11 -27.89 20.79
C THR A 1043 -5.63 -27.55 20.92
N ARG A 1044 -5.29 -26.61 21.83
CA ARG A 1044 -3.91 -26.24 22.14
C ARG A 1044 -3.13 -27.39 22.79
N ALA A 1045 -3.70 -28.04 23.80
CA ALA A 1045 -3.05 -29.15 24.50
C ALA A 1045 -2.73 -30.31 23.53
N ILE A 1046 -3.65 -30.63 22.62
CA ILE A 1046 -3.46 -31.66 21.59
C ILE A 1046 -2.31 -31.29 20.64
N SER A 1047 -2.26 -30.04 20.18
CA SER A 1047 -1.18 -29.52 19.32
C SER A 1047 0.18 -29.59 20.03
N ARG A 1048 0.25 -29.19 21.30
CA ARG A 1048 1.47 -29.25 22.14
C ARG A 1048 1.97 -30.68 22.34
N LEU A 1049 1.06 -31.61 22.65
CA LEU A 1049 1.38 -33.04 22.76
C LEU A 1049 1.87 -33.64 21.44
N SER A 1050 1.28 -33.24 20.31
CA SER A 1050 1.75 -33.68 18.99
C SER A 1050 3.16 -33.16 18.67
N GLU A 1051 3.50 -31.93 19.10
CA GLU A 1051 4.82 -31.35 18.88
C GLU A 1051 5.90 -32.03 19.75
N MET A 1052 5.56 -32.44 20.98
CA MET A 1052 6.43 -33.25 21.83
C MET A 1052 6.87 -34.57 21.17
N ASN A 1053 6.15 -35.03 20.14
CA ASN A 1053 6.46 -36.22 19.34
C ASN A 1053 7.47 -35.96 18.19
N SER A 1054 7.91 -34.71 18.00
CA SER A 1054 8.82 -34.35 16.92
C SER A 1054 10.30 -34.54 17.31
N ASP A 1055 11.12 -34.99 16.35
CA ASP A 1055 12.57 -35.17 16.52
C ASP A 1055 13.30 -33.87 16.91
N GLY A 1056 12.69 -32.71 16.64
CA GLY A 1056 13.20 -31.38 16.97
C GLY A 1056 12.75 -30.83 18.34
N TYR A 1057 11.86 -31.52 19.07
CA TYR A 1057 11.35 -31.01 20.35
C TYR A 1057 12.44 -31.03 21.43
N GLY A 1058 12.83 -29.83 21.88
CA GLY A 1058 13.88 -29.60 22.88
C GLY A 1058 15.23 -29.14 22.32
N VAL A 1059 15.40 -29.07 20.99
CA VAL A 1059 16.61 -28.54 20.33
C VAL A 1059 16.58 -27.01 20.35
N VAL A 1060 17.69 -26.36 20.73
CA VAL A 1060 17.82 -24.89 20.72
C VAL A 1060 18.23 -24.44 19.32
N ASP A 1061 17.41 -23.57 18.69
CA ASP A 1061 17.63 -23.01 17.34
C ASP A 1061 18.75 -21.97 17.32
#